data_AF-A0A2I9DU59-F1
#
_entry.id   AF-A0A2I9DU59-F1
#
_cell.length_a   1.000
_cell.length_b   1.000
_cell.length_c   1.000
_cell.angle_alpha   90.00
_cell.angle_beta   90.00
_cell.angle_gamma   90.00
#
_symmetry.space_group_name_H-M   'P 1'
#
loop_
_entity.id
_entity.type
_entity.pdbx_description
1 polymer ?
#
loop_
_entity_poly.entity_id
_entity_poly.type
_entity_poly.pdbx_seq_one_letter_code
_entity_poly.pdbx_strand_id
1 'polypeptide(L)'
;MRPLDRLELWVGVEPTVSRIGDSVQDQLVLSGFHERLEDIDRLASLGATRVRFPVLWERTAPNGLEQADWTWPDTRLARLAECGLDPIVGLVHHGGGPLHTHLLDPAFVTGLTAYARAVAERYPHVRTYTPVNEPLTTARFSALYGHWYPHARDDHSFWRALMHQLQATVLAMRAIREVNPEAELLQTEDMGLVSARPSLREQADFENERRWLSFDLLLGRVDQQHPMWSYLRWAGATEREILWFAENPCPPDVLGLNAYVTSERFLDDRVEHYRGGHHGGFHGGNGRRAYVDIEAVRVQGHPIGGPCGRLYEAGARYGLPLALTEVHLACTREEQLRWLHETWQQAQSARADGVDVRAVTAWSALGAFDWNSLLTRQVGHYESGLWDVRAPQPRPTALAHLARHLATGAELGPARAVLEGPGWWRRADRLRFPPEGPLHAEAPDGPPLLVAVPGRLGGRLLEACGGRGLPARRLAPGEARPALEAERPWAVVVAAGAFPDPADLRALAAACAGRGLPLLLLSSAQVFGGDATRPFLESDAPRPTCARGVRQRLEEEAVLAAHPGALVIRTGPLFDVGETEGFAAGLLRALRAGRPFPALAGVAVSPTFLPDLLHHALDLLLDGEVGVWHLANAGAVSWFEFAGMLARAARLDPRRVRAVSPAQVRSPAPWPALASERGWLMPGLEDAVRRWSPVPAVRRPRPADTRAPEYAGGRR
;
A
#
# COMPACT_ATOMS: atom_id res chain seq x y z
N MET A 1 23.61 -27.37 -11.31
CA MET A 1 22.74 -27.00 -10.18
C MET A 1 23.54 -26.16 -9.20
N ARG A 2 23.19 -24.87 -9.01
CA ARG A 2 23.67 -24.13 -7.84
C ARG A 2 23.06 -24.75 -6.58
N PRO A 3 23.77 -24.82 -5.45
CA PRO A 3 23.19 -25.35 -4.21
C PRO A 3 21.94 -24.56 -3.81
N LEU A 4 20.93 -25.25 -3.28
CA LEU A 4 19.67 -24.72 -2.74
C LEU A 4 19.87 -23.98 -1.39
N ASP A 5 21.04 -23.38 -1.14
CA ASP A 5 21.47 -23.17 0.26
C ASP A 5 20.81 -21.98 0.96
N ARG A 6 20.10 -21.08 0.24
CA ARG A 6 19.38 -19.98 0.89
C ARG A 6 18.11 -19.55 0.15
N LEU A 7 17.15 -19.02 0.90
CA LEU A 7 16.00 -18.28 0.35
C LEU A 7 16.49 -16.94 -0.19
N GLU A 8 16.12 -16.62 -1.43
CA GLU A 8 16.52 -15.38 -2.08
C GLU A 8 15.53 -14.25 -1.79
N LEU A 9 16.07 -13.03 -1.65
CA LEU A 9 15.28 -11.81 -1.77
C LEU A 9 15.28 -11.38 -3.24
N TRP A 10 14.08 -11.27 -3.80
CA TRP A 10 13.87 -10.54 -5.04
C TRP A 10 13.19 -9.20 -4.73
N VAL A 11 13.19 -8.30 -5.70
CA VAL A 11 12.53 -6.99 -5.58
C VAL A 11 11.74 -6.67 -6.84
N GLY A 12 10.63 -5.95 -6.74
CA GLY A 12 9.83 -5.56 -7.91
C GLY A 12 9.29 -4.15 -7.77
N VAL A 13 9.26 -3.42 -8.89
CA VAL A 13 8.48 -2.18 -9.01
C VAL A 13 7.05 -2.53 -9.41
N GLU A 14 6.12 -1.58 -9.24
CA GLU A 14 4.77 -1.67 -9.81
C GLU A 14 4.80 -1.02 -11.21
N PRO A 15 4.66 -1.80 -12.30
CA PRO A 15 4.83 -1.28 -13.64
C PRO A 15 3.53 -1.11 -14.44
N THR A 16 2.36 -1.38 -13.84
CA THR A 16 1.08 -1.44 -14.55
C THR A 16 0.81 -0.18 -15.35
N VAL A 17 0.47 -0.39 -16.63
CA VAL A 17 -0.13 0.62 -17.50
C VAL A 17 -1.61 0.28 -17.64
N SER A 18 -2.43 0.94 -16.81
CA SER A 18 -3.85 0.66 -16.73
C SER A 18 -4.64 1.51 -17.72
N ARG A 19 -5.56 0.89 -18.45
CA ARG A 19 -6.56 1.55 -19.30
C ARG A 19 -7.93 1.42 -18.66
N ILE A 20 -8.52 2.55 -18.27
CA ILE A 20 -9.84 2.63 -17.63
C ILE A 20 -10.68 3.69 -18.33
N GLY A 21 -11.72 3.25 -19.04
CA GLY A 21 -12.45 4.13 -19.95
C GLY A 21 -11.49 4.76 -20.97
N ASP A 22 -11.54 6.08 -21.09
CA ASP A 22 -10.66 6.85 -21.98
C ASP A 22 -9.34 7.28 -21.33
N SER A 23 -9.08 6.85 -20.08
CA SER A 23 -7.91 7.26 -19.31
C SER A 23 -6.84 6.17 -19.26
N VAL A 24 -5.58 6.59 -19.34
CA VAL A 24 -4.41 5.73 -19.14
C VAL A 24 -3.64 6.20 -17.91
N GLN A 25 -3.24 5.27 -17.06
CA GLN A 25 -2.40 5.53 -15.89
C GLN A 25 -1.13 4.68 -15.97
N ASP A 26 0.03 5.31 -15.85
CA ASP A 26 1.34 4.64 -15.88
C ASP A 26 2.03 4.75 -14.51
N GLN A 27 2.17 3.62 -13.82
CA GLN A 27 2.72 3.57 -12.47
C GLN A 27 4.23 3.89 -12.41
N LEU A 28 4.99 3.63 -13.48
CA LEU A 28 6.42 3.95 -13.53
C LEU A 28 6.63 5.47 -13.68
N VAL A 29 5.70 6.17 -14.32
CA VAL A 29 5.68 7.64 -14.36
C VAL A 29 5.27 8.21 -13.01
N LEU A 30 4.19 7.71 -12.41
CA LEU A 30 3.68 8.22 -11.11
C LEU A 30 4.67 8.01 -9.97
N SER A 31 5.33 6.86 -9.92
CA SER A 31 6.42 6.62 -8.96
C SER A 31 7.67 7.43 -9.29
N GLY A 32 7.83 7.90 -10.53
CA GLY A 32 9.01 8.56 -11.07
C GLY A 32 10.18 7.63 -11.40
N PHE A 33 9.98 6.30 -11.34
CA PHE A 33 10.97 5.31 -11.78
C PHE A 33 11.32 5.45 -13.27
N HIS A 34 10.39 6.00 -14.07
CA HIS A 34 10.64 6.31 -15.47
C HIS A 34 11.82 7.27 -15.68
N GLU A 35 12.03 8.21 -14.76
CA GLU A 35 13.03 9.27 -14.88
C GLU A 35 14.33 8.93 -14.13
N ARG A 36 14.21 8.40 -12.91
CA ARG A 36 15.35 8.17 -12.02
C ARG A 36 16.06 6.84 -12.31
N LEU A 37 17.23 6.91 -12.92
CA LEU A 37 18.06 5.73 -13.18
C LEU A 37 18.66 5.16 -11.88
N GLU A 38 19.00 6.05 -10.94
CA GLU A 38 19.58 5.75 -9.64
C GLU A 38 18.66 4.92 -8.73
N ASP A 39 17.38 4.73 -9.10
CA ASP A 39 16.50 3.80 -8.38
C ASP A 39 17.00 2.36 -8.54
N ILE A 40 17.70 2.01 -9.64
CA ILE A 40 18.32 0.69 -9.81
C ILE A 40 19.39 0.43 -8.74
N ASP A 41 20.21 1.44 -8.45
CA ASP A 41 21.20 1.37 -7.37
C ASP A 41 20.55 1.14 -6.00
N ARG A 42 19.40 1.77 -5.76
CA ARG A 42 18.61 1.54 -4.54
C ARG A 42 18.15 0.10 -4.44
N LEU A 43 17.61 -0.46 -5.53
CA LEU A 43 17.16 -1.86 -5.56
C LEU A 43 18.34 -2.82 -5.28
N ALA A 44 19.48 -2.60 -5.93
CA ALA A 44 20.69 -3.41 -5.73
C ALA A 44 21.24 -3.31 -4.30
N SER A 45 21.14 -2.14 -3.66
CA SER A 45 21.64 -1.91 -2.30
C SER A 45 20.96 -2.76 -1.21
N LEU A 46 19.82 -3.39 -1.52
CA LEU A 46 19.13 -4.30 -0.61
C LEU A 46 19.84 -5.66 -0.48
N GLY A 47 20.73 -6.01 -1.40
CA GLY A 47 21.24 -7.38 -1.53
C GLY A 47 20.26 -8.33 -2.21
N ALA A 48 19.31 -7.80 -2.99
CA ALA A 48 18.43 -8.59 -3.83
C ALA A 48 19.24 -9.29 -4.93
N THR A 49 18.88 -10.54 -5.25
CA THR A 49 19.56 -11.31 -6.32
C THR A 49 18.92 -11.09 -7.69
N ARG A 50 17.60 -10.85 -7.71
CA ARG A 50 16.82 -10.60 -8.92
C ARG A 50 15.86 -9.43 -8.77
N VAL A 51 15.50 -8.84 -9.89
CA VAL A 51 14.46 -7.81 -9.98
C VAL A 51 13.36 -8.20 -10.97
N ARG A 52 12.10 -8.09 -10.58
CA ARG A 52 10.97 -8.10 -11.53
C ARG A 52 10.97 -6.79 -12.28
N PHE A 53 11.41 -6.83 -13.54
CA PHE A 53 11.75 -5.64 -14.30
C PHE A 53 10.87 -5.49 -15.56
N PRO A 54 10.24 -4.33 -15.77
CA PRO A 54 9.37 -4.10 -16.92
C PRO A 54 10.15 -3.78 -18.20
N VAL A 55 9.89 -4.53 -19.26
CA VAL A 55 10.22 -4.15 -20.65
C VAL A 55 8.90 -4.17 -21.42
N LEU A 56 8.02 -3.23 -21.10
CA LEU A 56 6.60 -3.28 -21.48
C LEU A 56 6.37 -2.98 -22.96
N TRP A 57 5.51 -3.77 -23.60
CA TRP A 57 5.16 -3.63 -25.00
C TRP A 57 4.52 -2.28 -25.30
N GLU A 58 3.52 -1.88 -24.50
CA GLU A 58 2.79 -0.61 -24.63
C GLU A 58 3.65 0.64 -24.48
N ARG A 59 4.83 0.51 -23.88
CA ARG A 59 5.76 1.63 -23.68
C ARG A 59 6.86 1.66 -24.71
N THR A 60 7.41 0.49 -25.04
CA THR A 60 8.58 0.37 -25.93
C THR A 60 8.16 0.45 -27.39
N ALA A 61 7.04 -0.15 -27.77
CA ALA A 61 6.57 -0.18 -29.16
C ALA A 61 5.07 0.19 -29.30
N PRO A 62 4.63 1.36 -28.78
CA PRO A 62 3.23 1.77 -28.81
C PRO A 62 2.67 1.90 -30.24
N ASN A 63 3.53 2.22 -31.20
CA ASN A 63 3.19 2.45 -32.61
C ASN A 63 3.78 1.37 -33.54
N GLY A 64 4.07 0.18 -33.00
CA GLY A 64 4.67 -0.94 -33.75
C GLY A 64 6.19 -1.04 -33.61
N LEU A 65 6.72 -2.22 -33.94
CA LEU A 65 8.12 -2.59 -33.69
C LEU A 65 9.14 -1.77 -34.51
N GLU A 66 8.77 -1.35 -35.72
CA GLU A 66 9.63 -0.53 -36.58
C GLU A 66 9.92 0.86 -35.97
N GLN A 67 9.03 1.32 -35.08
CA GLN A 67 9.13 2.59 -34.37
C GLN A 67 9.42 2.40 -32.87
N ALA A 68 9.90 1.22 -32.47
CA ALA A 68 10.17 0.92 -31.08
C ALA A 68 11.30 1.80 -30.52
N ASP A 69 11.07 2.43 -29.37
CA ASP A 69 12.07 3.17 -28.61
C ASP A 69 12.67 2.30 -27.51
N TRP A 70 13.87 1.80 -27.78
CA TRP A 70 14.63 0.94 -26.87
C TRP A 70 15.51 1.73 -25.88
N THR A 71 15.56 3.06 -25.99
CA THR A 71 16.48 3.88 -25.19
C THR A 71 16.27 3.67 -23.68
N TRP A 72 15.00 3.59 -23.25
CA TRP A 72 14.64 3.38 -21.86
C TRP A 72 15.07 2.00 -21.32
N PRO A 73 14.71 0.86 -21.95
CA PRO A 73 15.14 -0.45 -21.47
C PRO A 73 16.65 -0.69 -21.64
N ASP A 74 17.29 -0.20 -22.70
CA ASP A 74 18.75 -0.34 -22.90
C ASP A 74 19.54 0.24 -21.72
N THR A 75 19.23 1.49 -21.38
CA THR A 75 19.93 2.21 -20.32
C THR A 75 19.79 1.50 -18.98
N ARG A 76 18.60 0.93 -18.71
CA ARG A 76 18.30 0.33 -17.41
C ARG A 76 18.77 -1.11 -17.29
N LEU A 77 18.64 -1.92 -18.34
CA LEU A 77 19.20 -3.28 -18.36
C LEU A 77 20.73 -3.25 -18.28
N ALA A 78 21.37 -2.27 -18.93
CA ALA A 78 22.81 -2.04 -18.75
C ALA A 78 23.16 -1.71 -17.29
N ARG A 79 22.42 -0.78 -16.66
CA ARG A 79 22.65 -0.43 -15.25
C ARG A 79 22.41 -1.61 -14.30
N LEU A 80 21.39 -2.44 -14.57
CA LEU A 80 21.14 -3.66 -13.80
C LEU A 80 22.32 -4.64 -13.86
N ALA A 81 22.89 -4.83 -15.05
CA ALA A 81 24.07 -5.67 -15.25
C ALA A 81 25.29 -5.12 -14.49
N GLU A 82 25.52 -3.81 -14.52
CA GLU A 82 26.58 -3.14 -13.74
C GLU A 82 26.40 -3.33 -12.22
N CYS A 83 25.17 -3.32 -11.74
CA CYS A 83 24.83 -3.56 -10.34
C CYS A 83 24.82 -5.06 -9.95
N GLY A 84 24.97 -5.97 -10.91
CA GLY A 84 24.89 -7.41 -10.66
C GLY A 84 23.48 -7.91 -10.28
N LEU A 85 22.43 -7.20 -10.71
CA LEU A 85 21.04 -7.52 -10.40
C LEU A 85 20.37 -8.19 -11.61
N ASP A 86 20.00 -9.47 -11.49
CA ASP A 86 19.48 -10.27 -12.61
C ASP A 86 18.00 -9.95 -12.91
N PRO A 87 17.64 -9.54 -14.13
CA PRO A 87 16.27 -9.17 -14.46
C PRO A 87 15.37 -10.38 -14.75
N ILE A 88 14.19 -10.38 -14.14
CA ILE A 88 13.02 -11.16 -14.56
C ILE A 88 12.18 -10.24 -15.43
N VAL A 89 12.26 -10.39 -16.75
CA VAL A 89 11.68 -9.44 -17.71
C VAL A 89 10.18 -9.66 -17.90
N GLY A 90 9.38 -8.66 -17.54
CA GLY A 90 7.94 -8.61 -17.77
C GLY A 90 7.58 -7.86 -19.05
N LEU A 91 6.73 -8.43 -19.92
CA LEU A 91 6.38 -7.82 -21.22
C LEU A 91 5.03 -7.09 -21.20
N VAL A 92 4.07 -7.54 -20.39
CA VAL A 92 2.79 -6.87 -20.14
C VAL A 92 2.39 -7.11 -18.67
N HIS A 93 1.88 -6.07 -17.99
CA HIS A 93 1.47 -6.15 -16.59
C HIS A 93 0.05 -5.58 -16.40
N HIS A 94 -0.95 -6.47 -16.29
CA HIS A 94 -2.39 -6.15 -16.22
C HIS A 94 -2.99 -5.35 -17.41
N GLY A 95 -2.19 -5.00 -18.41
CA GLY A 95 -2.59 -4.31 -19.63
C GLY A 95 -2.95 -5.25 -20.78
N GLY A 96 -3.40 -4.66 -21.89
CA GLY A 96 -3.67 -5.38 -23.15
C GLY A 96 -2.70 -5.02 -24.27
N GLY A 97 -1.48 -4.61 -23.91
CA GLY A 97 -0.49 -4.06 -24.84
C GLY A 97 -0.83 -2.62 -25.30
N PRO A 98 -0.23 -2.17 -26.41
CA PRO A 98 -0.47 -0.87 -27.01
C PRO A 98 -1.95 -0.52 -27.22
N LEU A 99 -2.24 0.76 -27.46
CA LEU A 99 -3.62 1.27 -27.61
C LEU A 99 -4.42 0.58 -28.72
N HIS A 100 -3.75 0.07 -29.75
CA HIS A 100 -4.39 -0.58 -30.90
C HIS A 100 -4.72 -2.07 -30.67
N THR A 101 -4.37 -2.65 -29.51
CA THR A 101 -4.70 -4.04 -29.14
C THR A 101 -5.44 -4.13 -27.82
N HIS A 102 -6.04 -5.28 -27.54
CA HIS A 102 -6.62 -5.61 -26.23
C HIS A 102 -6.80 -7.11 -26.04
N LEU A 103 -7.19 -7.53 -24.83
CA LEU A 103 -7.24 -8.94 -24.46
C LEU A 103 -8.24 -9.79 -25.26
N LEU A 104 -9.25 -9.19 -25.89
CA LEU A 104 -10.21 -9.91 -26.74
C LEU A 104 -9.83 -9.89 -28.22
N ASP A 105 -8.81 -9.12 -28.60
CA ASP A 105 -8.32 -9.02 -29.96
C ASP A 105 -7.26 -10.13 -30.20
N PRO A 106 -7.46 -11.04 -31.17
CA PRO A 106 -6.44 -12.05 -31.50
C PRO A 106 -5.09 -11.44 -31.93
N ALA A 107 -5.05 -10.18 -32.39
CA ALA A 107 -3.80 -9.48 -32.70
C ALA A 107 -2.91 -9.25 -31.46
N PHE A 108 -3.48 -9.31 -30.25
CA PHE A 108 -2.68 -9.32 -29.01
C PHE A 108 -1.68 -10.47 -29.00
N VAL A 109 -2.10 -11.66 -29.45
CA VAL A 109 -1.27 -12.88 -29.44
C VAL A 109 -0.08 -12.73 -30.38
N THR A 110 -0.34 -12.34 -31.63
CA THR A 110 0.71 -12.18 -32.65
C THR A 110 1.62 -11.00 -32.35
N GLY A 111 1.07 -9.88 -31.89
CA GLY A 111 1.81 -8.69 -31.52
C GLY A 111 2.75 -8.93 -30.33
N LEU A 112 2.26 -9.54 -29.25
CA LEU A 112 3.10 -9.86 -28.09
C LEU A 112 4.18 -10.89 -28.44
N THR A 113 3.87 -11.87 -29.30
CA THR A 113 4.87 -12.84 -29.78
C THR A 113 6.00 -12.16 -30.54
N ALA A 114 5.65 -11.26 -31.48
CA ALA A 114 6.65 -10.50 -32.25
C ALA A 114 7.49 -9.59 -31.35
N TYR A 115 6.85 -8.92 -30.38
CA TYR A 115 7.55 -8.09 -29.40
C TYR A 115 8.48 -8.91 -28.51
N ALA A 116 8.03 -10.07 -28.01
CA ALA A 116 8.84 -10.96 -27.18
C ALA A 116 10.11 -11.43 -27.92
N ARG A 117 9.99 -11.78 -29.20
CA ARG A 117 11.15 -12.10 -30.05
C ARG A 117 12.12 -10.91 -30.15
N ALA A 118 11.60 -9.72 -30.44
CA ALA A 118 12.43 -8.52 -30.56
C ALA A 118 13.19 -8.20 -29.25
N VAL A 119 12.53 -8.39 -28.09
CA VAL A 119 13.17 -8.27 -26.78
C VAL A 119 14.29 -9.30 -26.61
N ALA A 120 14.05 -10.58 -26.95
CA ALA A 120 15.05 -11.64 -26.83
C ALA A 120 16.25 -11.43 -27.78
N GLU A 121 16.01 -11.02 -29.03
CA GLU A 121 17.05 -10.71 -30.02
C GLU A 121 17.91 -9.53 -29.55
N ARG A 122 17.30 -8.53 -28.92
CA ARG A 122 18.01 -7.36 -28.39
C ARG A 122 18.79 -7.66 -27.11
N TYR A 123 18.22 -8.49 -26.23
CA TYR A 123 18.80 -8.82 -24.93
C TYR A 123 19.01 -10.33 -24.76
N PRO A 124 19.89 -10.97 -25.57
CA PRO A 124 20.04 -12.43 -25.59
C PRO A 124 20.61 -13.01 -24.28
N HIS A 125 21.12 -12.16 -23.39
CA HIS A 125 21.63 -12.53 -22.08
C HIS A 125 20.53 -12.65 -21.01
N VAL A 126 19.33 -12.09 -21.23
CA VAL A 126 18.21 -12.20 -20.30
C VAL A 126 17.71 -13.64 -20.29
N ARG A 127 17.64 -14.23 -19.09
CA ARG A 127 17.26 -15.63 -18.89
C ARG A 127 15.82 -15.82 -18.47
N THR A 128 15.29 -15.02 -17.55
CA THR A 128 13.97 -15.27 -16.96
C THR A 128 12.94 -14.26 -17.45
N TYR A 129 11.77 -14.74 -17.86
CA TYR A 129 10.70 -13.93 -18.42
C TYR A 129 9.35 -14.19 -17.75
N THR A 130 8.53 -13.15 -17.67
CA THR A 130 7.09 -13.20 -17.38
C THR A 130 6.35 -12.49 -18.52
N PRO A 131 6.01 -13.18 -19.62
CA PRO A 131 5.37 -12.53 -20.76
C PRO A 131 4.09 -11.78 -20.39
N VAL A 132 3.24 -12.37 -19.55
CA VAL A 132 2.02 -11.76 -19.04
C VAL A 132 1.92 -11.99 -17.53
N ASN A 133 1.82 -10.91 -16.75
CA ASN A 133 1.56 -10.98 -15.31
C ASN A 133 0.09 -11.32 -15.01
N GLU A 134 -0.14 -12.29 -14.13
CA GLU A 134 -1.48 -12.72 -13.66
C GLU A 134 -2.58 -12.77 -14.75
N PRO A 135 -2.45 -13.66 -15.76
CA PRO A 135 -3.43 -13.78 -16.84
C PRO A 135 -4.89 -13.96 -16.36
N LEU A 136 -5.11 -14.74 -15.30
CA LEU A 136 -6.42 -15.04 -14.76
C LEU A 136 -7.01 -13.83 -14.04
N THR A 137 -6.26 -13.19 -13.14
CA THR A 137 -6.70 -11.95 -12.48
C THR A 137 -7.06 -10.89 -13.51
N THR A 138 -6.16 -10.70 -14.49
CA THR A 138 -6.33 -9.70 -15.55
C THR A 138 -7.56 -10.00 -16.40
N ALA A 139 -7.80 -11.26 -16.78
CA ALA A 139 -9.01 -11.65 -17.51
C ALA A 139 -10.28 -11.44 -16.68
N ARG A 140 -10.27 -11.77 -15.38
CA ARG A 140 -11.42 -11.54 -14.48
C ARG A 140 -11.75 -10.06 -14.39
N PHE A 141 -10.76 -9.22 -14.10
CA PHE A 141 -11.00 -7.78 -13.93
C PHE A 141 -11.36 -7.08 -15.23
N SER A 142 -10.85 -7.56 -16.37
CA SER A 142 -11.10 -6.92 -17.67
C SER A 142 -12.41 -7.37 -18.33
N ALA A 143 -12.79 -8.64 -18.14
CA ALA A 143 -13.85 -9.26 -18.94
C ALA A 143 -14.93 -9.99 -18.14
N LEU A 144 -14.68 -10.36 -16.89
CA LEU A 144 -15.73 -10.91 -16.01
C LEU A 144 -16.41 -9.81 -15.18
N TYR A 145 -15.61 -8.90 -14.60
CA TYR A 145 -16.09 -7.81 -13.75
C TYR A 145 -16.16 -6.46 -14.48
N GLY A 146 -15.41 -6.33 -15.58
CA GLY A 146 -15.36 -5.13 -16.41
C GLY A 146 -14.83 -3.89 -15.69
N HIS A 147 -13.94 -4.08 -14.72
CA HIS A 147 -13.22 -2.99 -14.05
C HIS A 147 -12.14 -2.40 -14.96
N TRP A 148 -11.43 -3.25 -15.69
CA TRP A 148 -10.34 -2.86 -16.59
C TRP A 148 -10.75 -2.99 -18.05
N TYR A 149 -10.04 -2.29 -18.94
CA TYR A 149 -10.29 -2.37 -20.38
C TYR A 149 -10.16 -3.83 -20.88
N PRO A 150 -11.07 -4.33 -21.75
CA PRO A 150 -12.10 -3.62 -22.50
C PRO A 150 -13.47 -3.51 -21.81
N HIS A 151 -13.54 -3.72 -20.50
CA HIS A 151 -14.76 -3.60 -19.69
C HIS A 151 -15.89 -4.56 -20.06
N ALA A 152 -15.56 -5.72 -20.64
CA ALA A 152 -16.53 -6.79 -20.84
C ALA A 152 -16.98 -7.39 -19.49
N ARG A 153 -18.14 -8.03 -19.46
CA ARG A 153 -18.79 -8.49 -18.21
C ARG A 153 -19.49 -9.84 -18.39
N ASP A 154 -18.82 -10.76 -19.06
CA ASP A 154 -19.37 -12.06 -19.43
C ASP A 154 -18.30 -13.15 -19.50
N ASP A 155 -18.72 -14.40 -19.25
CA ASP A 155 -17.83 -15.56 -19.21
C ASP A 155 -17.17 -15.86 -20.56
N HIS A 156 -17.83 -15.55 -21.69
CA HIS A 156 -17.26 -15.76 -23.01
C HIS A 156 -16.07 -14.83 -23.27
N SER A 157 -16.25 -13.53 -23.02
CA SER A 157 -15.16 -12.56 -23.08
C SER A 157 -14.06 -12.91 -22.08
N PHE A 158 -14.40 -13.37 -20.86
CA PHE A 158 -13.42 -13.86 -19.89
C PHE A 158 -12.56 -15.00 -20.46
N TRP A 159 -13.18 -16.03 -21.03
CA TRP A 159 -12.45 -17.13 -21.66
C TRP A 159 -11.54 -16.62 -22.78
N ARG A 160 -12.06 -15.79 -23.70
CA ARG A 160 -11.27 -15.23 -24.80
C ARG A 160 -10.03 -14.48 -24.29
N ALA A 161 -10.21 -13.63 -23.27
CA ALA A 161 -9.12 -12.88 -22.65
C ALA A 161 -8.08 -13.79 -22.00
N LEU A 162 -8.50 -14.80 -21.24
CA LEU A 162 -7.59 -15.76 -20.61
C LEU A 162 -6.83 -16.57 -21.67
N MET A 163 -7.56 -17.11 -22.66
CA MET A 163 -6.99 -17.91 -23.74
C MET A 163 -5.96 -17.13 -24.54
N HIS A 164 -6.27 -15.90 -24.98
CA HIS A 164 -5.32 -15.09 -25.74
C HIS A 164 -4.06 -14.78 -24.92
N GLN A 165 -4.19 -14.44 -23.64
CA GLN A 165 -3.04 -14.20 -22.77
C GLN A 165 -2.14 -15.43 -22.65
N LEU A 166 -2.72 -16.61 -22.40
CA LEU A 166 -1.95 -17.85 -22.26
C LEU A 166 -1.36 -18.33 -23.59
N GLN A 167 -2.09 -18.21 -24.71
CA GLN A 167 -1.54 -18.47 -26.04
C GLN A 167 -0.37 -17.54 -26.35
N ALA A 168 -0.49 -16.26 -26.00
CA ALA A 168 0.58 -15.29 -26.16
C ALA A 168 1.79 -15.64 -25.29
N THR A 169 1.60 -16.10 -24.05
CA THR A 169 2.69 -16.61 -23.21
C THR A 169 3.41 -17.80 -23.86
N VAL A 170 2.67 -18.80 -24.34
CA VAL A 170 3.25 -19.99 -25.00
C VAL A 170 4.07 -19.60 -26.23
N LEU A 171 3.49 -18.77 -27.10
CA LEU A 171 4.12 -18.36 -28.37
C LEU A 171 5.27 -17.39 -28.15
N ALA A 172 5.16 -16.46 -27.20
CA ALA A 172 6.25 -15.60 -26.77
C ALA A 172 7.44 -16.43 -26.26
N MET A 173 7.21 -17.40 -25.36
CA MET A 173 8.29 -18.24 -24.84
C MET A 173 8.93 -19.11 -25.92
N ARG A 174 8.16 -19.60 -26.91
CA ARG A 174 8.74 -20.28 -28.08
C ARG A 174 9.67 -19.37 -28.86
N ALA A 175 9.19 -18.16 -29.20
CA ALA A 175 9.98 -17.20 -29.95
C ALA A 175 11.23 -16.72 -29.18
N ILE A 176 11.11 -16.54 -27.86
CA ILE A 176 12.24 -16.24 -26.98
C ILE A 176 13.25 -17.40 -26.99
N ARG A 177 12.78 -18.66 -26.86
CA ARG A 177 13.64 -19.85 -26.81
C ARG A 177 14.32 -20.19 -28.14
N GLU A 178 13.79 -19.72 -29.26
CA GLU A 178 14.49 -19.79 -30.56
C GLU A 178 15.76 -18.91 -30.57
N VAL A 179 15.77 -17.82 -29.79
CA VAL A 179 16.93 -16.92 -29.64
C VAL A 179 17.82 -17.33 -28.48
N ASN A 180 17.22 -17.62 -27.33
CA ASN A 180 17.89 -18.09 -26.12
C ASN A 180 17.26 -19.40 -25.63
N PRO A 181 17.79 -20.57 -26.04
CA PRO A 181 17.25 -21.89 -25.65
C PRO A 181 17.19 -22.13 -24.13
N GLU A 182 17.96 -21.38 -23.35
CA GLU A 182 18.05 -21.47 -21.90
C GLU A 182 17.05 -20.54 -21.17
N ALA A 183 16.14 -19.89 -21.90
CA ALA A 183 15.18 -18.97 -21.33
C ALA A 183 14.11 -19.67 -20.48
N GLU A 184 13.96 -19.17 -19.25
CA GLU A 184 13.06 -19.64 -18.20
C GLU A 184 11.75 -18.85 -18.21
N LEU A 185 10.62 -19.55 -18.12
CA LEU A 185 9.31 -18.96 -17.86
C LEU A 185 9.07 -18.91 -16.35
N LEU A 186 8.91 -17.70 -15.81
CA LEU A 186 8.30 -17.45 -14.52
C LEU A 186 6.88 -16.94 -14.76
N GLN A 187 5.88 -17.78 -14.45
CA GLN A 187 4.47 -17.41 -14.59
C GLN A 187 3.87 -17.10 -13.23
N THR A 188 3.21 -15.96 -13.11
CA THR A 188 2.59 -15.48 -11.87
C THR A 188 1.06 -15.56 -11.92
N GLU A 189 0.43 -15.79 -10.76
CA GLU A 189 -1.01 -15.61 -10.51
C GLU A 189 -1.29 -15.14 -9.07
N ASP A 190 -2.41 -14.44 -8.86
CA ASP A 190 -2.99 -14.21 -7.52
C ASP A 190 -3.64 -15.50 -7.00
N MET A 191 -3.14 -15.98 -5.87
CA MET A 191 -3.53 -17.26 -5.29
C MET A 191 -4.40 -17.08 -4.06
N GLY A 192 -5.55 -16.42 -4.21
CA GLY A 192 -6.58 -16.37 -3.17
C GLY A 192 -7.25 -17.73 -2.93
N LEU A 193 -7.63 -18.02 -1.67
CA LEU A 193 -8.54 -19.14 -1.36
C LEU A 193 -9.95 -18.60 -1.17
N VAL A 194 -10.95 -19.27 -1.75
CA VAL A 194 -12.35 -19.01 -1.49
C VAL A 194 -12.89 -20.02 -0.49
N SER A 195 -13.31 -19.54 0.66
CA SER A 195 -14.03 -20.31 1.66
C SER A 195 -15.52 -19.92 1.63
N ALA A 196 -16.39 -20.75 2.22
CA ALA A 196 -17.82 -20.47 2.19
C ALA A 196 -18.60 -21.20 3.28
N ARG A 197 -19.83 -20.72 3.52
CA ARG A 197 -20.87 -21.48 4.23
C ARG A 197 -21.13 -22.83 3.53
N PRO A 198 -21.56 -23.89 4.26
CA PRO A 198 -21.82 -25.20 3.66
C PRO A 198 -22.79 -25.16 2.45
N SER A 199 -23.76 -24.26 2.47
CA SER A 199 -24.74 -24.03 1.40
C SER A 199 -24.13 -23.48 0.10
N LEU A 200 -22.92 -22.92 0.15
CA LEU A 200 -22.21 -22.31 -0.98
C LEU A 200 -20.92 -23.06 -1.34
N ARG A 201 -20.71 -24.26 -0.76
CA ARG A 201 -19.51 -25.08 -0.99
C ARG A 201 -19.23 -25.33 -2.47
N GLU A 202 -20.25 -25.68 -3.26
CA GLU A 202 -20.12 -25.91 -4.71
C GLU A 202 -19.52 -24.68 -5.43
N GLN A 203 -19.93 -23.47 -5.06
CA GLN A 203 -19.38 -22.24 -5.64
C GLN A 203 -17.93 -22.01 -5.19
N ALA A 204 -17.62 -22.22 -3.92
CA ALA A 204 -16.26 -22.08 -3.41
C ALA A 204 -15.31 -23.10 -4.07
N ASP A 205 -15.73 -24.35 -4.22
CA ASP A 205 -14.96 -25.41 -4.87
C ASP A 205 -14.70 -25.04 -6.34
N PHE A 206 -15.71 -24.51 -7.05
CA PHE A 206 -15.53 -23.99 -8.42
C PHE A 206 -14.48 -22.88 -8.49
N GLU A 207 -14.54 -21.87 -7.61
CA GLU A 207 -13.56 -20.78 -7.59
C GLU A 207 -12.15 -21.28 -7.23
N ASN A 208 -12.06 -22.23 -6.32
CA ASN A 208 -10.80 -22.85 -5.88
C ASN A 208 -10.18 -23.76 -6.92
N GLU A 209 -10.95 -24.29 -7.88
CA GLU A 209 -10.40 -24.93 -9.06
C GLU A 209 -10.00 -23.89 -10.11
N ARG A 210 -10.84 -22.86 -10.33
CA ARG A 210 -10.59 -21.81 -11.32
C ARG A 210 -9.27 -21.07 -11.08
N ARG A 211 -8.89 -20.81 -9.82
CA ARG A 211 -7.62 -20.12 -9.48
C ARG A 211 -6.36 -20.83 -10.01
N TRP A 212 -6.43 -22.14 -10.29
CA TRP A 212 -5.31 -22.92 -10.84
C TRP A 212 -5.27 -22.96 -12.36
N LEU A 213 -6.33 -22.45 -13.02
CA LEU A 213 -6.61 -22.70 -14.43
C LEU A 213 -5.48 -22.23 -15.36
N SER A 214 -4.85 -21.09 -15.11
CA SER A 214 -3.73 -20.61 -15.92
C SER A 214 -2.56 -21.58 -15.92
N PHE A 215 -2.19 -22.08 -14.74
CA PHE A 215 -1.11 -23.06 -14.61
C PHE A 215 -1.49 -24.39 -15.24
N ASP A 216 -2.71 -24.89 -15.00
CA ASP A 216 -3.17 -26.17 -15.55
C ASP A 216 -3.20 -26.15 -17.09
N LEU A 217 -3.64 -25.03 -17.69
CA LEU A 217 -3.59 -24.84 -19.14
C LEU A 217 -2.13 -24.83 -19.64
N LEU A 218 -1.25 -24.03 -19.06
CA LEU A 218 0.16 -23.98 -19.48
C LEU A 218 0.89 -25.32 -19.31
N LEU A 219 0.51 -26.11 -18.30
CA LEU A 219 1.04 -27.46 -18.07
C LEU A 219 0.41 -28.52 -18.99
N GLY A 220 -0.59 -28.16 -19.80
CA GLY A 220 -1.30 -29.09 -20.67
C GLY A 220 -2.19 -30.10 -19.93
N ARG A 221 -2.64 -29.77 -18.71
CA ARG A 221 -3.42 -30.66 -17.83
C ARG A 221 -4.94 -30.58 -18.04
N VAL A 222 -5.42 -29.63 -18.85
CA VAL A 222 -6.86 -29.44 -19.08
C VAL A 222 -7.32 -30.27 -20.28
N ASP A 223 -7.94 -31.41 -20.01
CA ASP A 223 -8.59 -32.30 -20.98
C ASP A 223 -10.10 -32.43 -20.71
N GLN A 224 -10.78 -33.36 -21.40
CA GLN A 224 -12.21 -33.62 -21.23
C GLN A 224 -12.61 -34.08 -19.82
N GLN A 225 -11.67 -34.57 -19.02
CA GLN A 225 -11.90 -35.05 -17.66
C GLN A 225 -11.62 -33.96 -16.61
N HIS A 226 -10.96 -32.87 -17.00
CA HIS A 226 -10.64 -31.77 -16.11
C HIS A 226 -11.90 -31.13 -15.52
N PRO A 227 -11.95 -30.80 -14.21
CA PRO A 227 -13.17 -30.28 -13.59
C PRO A 227 -13.68 -28.96 -14.21
N MET A 228 -12.78 -28.16 -14.77
CA MET A 228 -13.12 -26.91 -15.47
C MET A 228 -13.61 -27.10 -16.91
N TRP A 229 -13.54 -28.31 -17.48
CA TRP A 229 -13.90 -28.56 -18.89
C TRP A 229 -15.31 -28.07 -19.21
N SER A 230 -16.31 -28.57 -18.48
CA SER A 230 -17.72 -28.22 -18.74
C SER A 230 -17.99 -26.72 -18.62
N TYR A 231 -17.34 -26.04 -17.68
CA TYR A 231 -17.45 -24.58 -17.55
C TYR A 231 -16.83 -23.86 -18.75
N LEU A 232 -15.62 -24.25 -19.18
CA LEU A 232 -14.99 -23.65 -20.36
C LEU A 232 -15.84 -23.84 -21.63
N ARG A 233 -16.41 -25.04 -21.81
CA ARG A 233 -17.37 -25.33 -22.89
C ARG A 233 -18.60 -24.41 -22.80
N TRP A 234 -19.15 -24.24 -21.61
CA TRP A 234 -20.30 -23.36 -21.37
C TRP A 234 -19.97 -21.88 -21.59
N ALA A 235 -18.77 -21.44 -21.20
CA ALA A 235 -18.23 -20.11 -21.49
C ALA A 235 -17.97 -19.89 -22.99
N GLY A 236 -18.17 -20.90 -23.84
CA GLY A 236 -18.08 -20.78 -25.30
C GLY A 236 -16.70 -21.05 -25.87
N ALA A 237 -15.78 -21.62 -25.08
CA ALA A 237 -14.57 -22.23 -25.64
C ALA A 237 -14.95 -23.32 -26.64
N THR A 238 -14.16 -23.53 -27.71
CA THR A 238 -14.22 -24.74 -28.56
C THR A 238 -13.32 -25.84 -28.01
N GLU A 239 -13.55 -27.12 -28.35
CA GLU A 239 -12.71 -28.22 -27.85
C GLU A 239 -11.28 -28.07 -28.35
N ARG A 240 -11.14 -27.66 -29.62
CA ARG A 240 -9.86 -27.35 -30.24
C ARG A 240 -9.11 -26.26 -29.49
N GLU A 241 -9.79 -25.22 -29.01
CA GLU A 241 -9.15 -24.13 -28.26
C GLU A 241 -8.65 -24.58 -26.89
N ILE A 242 -9.40 -25.43 -26.18
CA ILE A 242 -8.96 -25.95 -24.88
C ILE A 242 -7.80 -26.95 -25.09
N LEU A 243 -7.97 -27.92 -25.99
CA LEU A 243 -7.00 -28.98 -26.26
C LEU A 243 -5.72 -28.45 -26.92
N TRP A 244 -5.77 -27.26 -27.54
CA TRP A 244 -4.57 -26.60 -28.06
C TRP A 244 -3.46 -26.51 -27.00
N PHE A 245 -3.80 -26.27 -25.73
CA PHE A 245 -2.83 -26.18 -24.64
C PHE A 245 -2.21 -27.53 -24.27
N ALA A 246 -2.98 -28.63 -24.35
CA ALA A 246 -2.45 -29.98 -24.17
C ALA A 246 -1.50 -30.38 -25.31
N GLU A 247 -1.77 -29.91 -26.53
CA GLU A 247 -0.89 -30.08 -27.70
C GLU A 247 0.32 -29.12 -27.70
N ASN A 248 0.24 -28.02 -26.95
CA ASN A 248 1.23 -26.95 -26.91
C ASN A 248 1.61 -26.56 -25.47
N PRO A 249 2.04 -27.52 -24.61
CA PRO A 249 2.38 -27.21 -23.24
C PRO A 249 3.59 -26.26 -23.18
N CYS A 250 3.53 -25.33 -22.24
CA CYS A 250 4.62 -24.43 -21.89
C CYS A 250 4.71 -24.36 -20.35
N PRO A 251 5.15 -25.45 -19.70
CA PRO A 251 5.26 -25.50 -18.24
C PRO A 251 6.17 -24.37 -17.76
N PRO A 252 5.76 -23.62 -16.71
CA PRO A 252 6.65 -22.67 -16.06
C PRO A 252 7.85 -23.37 -15.43
N ASP A 253 9.02 -22.75 -15.57
CA ASP A 253 10.25 -23.16 -14.88
C ASP A 253 10.17 -22.78 -13.38
N VAL A 254 9.46 -21.69 -13.07
CA VAL A 254 9.11 -21.27 -11.71
C VAL A 254 7.64 -20.82 -11.67
N LEU A 255 6.88 -21.33 -10.70
CA LEU A 255 5.53 -20.84 -10.39
C LEU A 255 5.63 -19.66 -9.41
N GLY A 256 5.17 -18.49 -9.86
CA GLY A 256 5.03 -17.31 -9.04
C GLY A 256 3.67 -17.26 -8.36
N LEU A 257 3.65 -17.19 -7.03
CA LEU A 257 2.43 -17.03 -6.26
C LEU A 257 2.39 -15.61 -5.69
N ASN A 258 1.36 -14.86 -6.05
CA ASN A 258 1.03 -13.59 -5.43
C ASN A 258 -0.02 -13.87 -4.36
N ALA A 259 0.21 -13.40 -3.13
CA ALA A 259 -0.67 -13.67 -2.01
C ALA A 259 -0.86 -12.41 -1.17
N TYR A 260 -2.11 -12.04 -0.95
CA TYR A 260 -2.49 -10.87 -0.17
C TYR A 260 -3.48 -11.25 0.93
N VAL A 261 -3.43 -10.54 2.05
CA VAL A 261 -4.37 -10.69 3.17
C VAL A 261 -5.84 -10.61 2.72
N THR A 262 -6.12 -9.77 1.72
CA THR A 262 -7.48 -9.51 1.20
C THR A 262 -7.86 -10.34 -0.03
N SER A 263 -6.92 -11.13 -0.59
CA SER A 263 -7.21 -12.04 -1.71
C SER A 263 -7.99 -13.27 -1.26
N GLU A 264 -7.88 -13.69 0.00
CA GLU A 264 -8.74 -14.76 0.52
C GLU A 264 -10.18 -14.24 0.68
N ARG A 265 -11.12 -15.03 0.15
CA ARG A 265 -12.54 -14.66 0.04
C ARG A 265 -13.40 -15.59 0.89
N PHE A 266 -14.54 -15.08 1.34
CA PHE A 266 -15.58 -15.83 2.02
C PHE A 266 -16.93 -15.58 1.35
N LEU A 267 -17.62 -16.64 0.95
CA LEU A 267 -18.97 -16.57 0.40
C LEU A 267 -20.00 -16.83 1.50
N ASP A 268 -20.91 -15.87 1.71
CA ASP A 268 -21.94 -15.94 2.76
C ASP A 268 -23.35 -15.72 2.18
N ASP A 269 -24.26 -16.64 2.46
CA ASP A 269 -25.67 -16.57 2.05
C ASP A 269 -26.54 -15.75 3.01
N ARG A 270 -26.01 -15.37 4.19
CA ARG A 270 -26.67 -14.47 5.17
C ARG A 270 -26.50 -13.01 4.79
N VAL A 271 -27.01 -12.66 3.63
CA VAL A 271 -26.86 -11.33 3.01
C VAL A 271 -27.33 -10.17 3.92
N GLU A 272 -28.24 -10.44 4.85
CA GLU A 272 -28.73 -9.49 5.85
C GLU A 272 -27.66 -9.01 6.84
N HIS A 273 -26.62 -9.81 7.12
CA HIS A 273 -25.51 -9.44 8.00
C HIS A 273 -24.64 -8.31 7.45
N TYR A 274 -24.79 -8.00 6.16
CA TYR A 274 -23.94 -7.06 5.43
C TYR A 274 -24.69 -5.77 5.04
N ARG A 275 -25.95 -5.62 5.48
CA ARG A 275 -26.77 -4.42 5.20
C ARG A 275 -26.19 -3.20 5.93
N GLY A 276 -25.86 -2.16 5.17
CA GLY A 276 -25.39 -0.87 5.70
C GLY A 276 -23.87 -0.66 5.77
N GLY A 277 -23.07 -1.64 5.32
CA GLY A 277 -21.62 -1.50 5.22
C GLY A 277 -21.17 -0.47 4.17
N HIS A 278 -19.88 -0.07 4.22
CA HIS A 278 -19.28 0.88 3.27
C HIS A 278 -19.42 0.46 1.79
N HIS A 279 -19.69 -0.82 1.52
CA HIS A 279 -19.97 -1.40 0.21
C HIS A 279 -21.49 -1.52 -0.01
N GLY A 280 -22.18 -0.43 -0.35
CA GLY A 280 -23.65 -0.44 -0.49
C GLY A 280 -24.16 -1.54 -1.43
N GLY A 281 -25.27 -2.19 -1.07
CA GLY A 281 -25.97 -3.19 -1.89
C GLY A 281 -25.30 -4.56 -1.93
N PHE A 282 -26.06 -5.59 -2.30
CA PHE A 282 -25.60 -6.97 -2.47
C PHE A 282 -24.47 -7.07 -3.52
N HIS A 283 -23.33 -7.73 -3.23
CA HIS A 283 -22.17 -7.87 -4.13
C HIS A 283 -21.92 -9.32 -4.56
N GLY A 284 -22.92 -9.99 -5.13
CA GLY A 284 -22.66 -11.30 -5.72
C GLY A 284 -23.89 -12.15 -6.01
N GLY A 285 -23.57 -13.31 -6.58
CA GLY A 285 -24.51 -14.34 -6.96
C GLY A 285 -23.99 -15.11 -8.18
N ASN A 286 -24.36 -16.37 -8.29
CA ASN A 286 -24.00 -17.21 -9.45
C ASN A 286 -25.19 -17.43 -10.40
N GLY A 287 -26.16 -16.50 -10.38
CA GLY A 287 -27.43 -16.64 -11.10
C GLY A 287 -28.41 -17.67 -10.51
N ARG A 288 -27.94 -18.58 -9.63
CA ARG A 288 -28.76 -19.60 -8.96
C ARG A 288 -29.04 -19.24 -7.50
N ARG A 289 -28.07 -18.63 -6.82
CA ARG A 289 -28.14 -18.19 -5.42
C ARG A 289 -27.56 -16.80 -5.27
N ALA A 290 -28.17 -16.02 -4.39
CA ALA A 290 -27.61 -14.76 -3.93
C ALA A 290 -26.68 -15.03 -2.74
N TYR A 291 -25.53 -14.37 -2.74
CA TYR A 291 -24.55 -14.41 -1.65
C TYR A 291 -23.71 -13.14 -1.69
N VAL A 292 -22.99 -12.86 -0.60
CA VAL A 292 -21.93 -11.85 -0.60
C VAL A 292 -20.59 -12.53 -0.82
N ASP A 293 -19.75 -11.90 -1.64
CA ASP A 293 -18.33 -12.20 -1.73
C ASP A 293 -17.57 -11.13 -0.92
N ILE A 294 -16.98 -11.53 0.20
CA ILE A 294 -16.28 -10.63 1.13
C ILE A 294 -14.86 -11.13 1.40
N GLU A 295 -13.95 -10.22 1.75
CA GLU A 295 -12.62 -10.55 2.24
C GLU A 295 -12.73 -11.46 3.48
N ALA A 296 -12.16 -12.66 3.44
CA ALA A 296 -12.26 -13.65 4.51
C ALA A 296 -11.77 -13.09 5.85
N VAL A 297 -10.68 -12.30 5.81
CA VAL A 297 -10.10 -11.63 6.99
C VAL A 297 -11.09 -10.73 7.76
N ARG A 298 -12.18 -10.28 7.13
CA ARG A 298 -13.17 -9.37 7.76
C ARG A 298 -14.30 -10.09 8.48
N VAL A 299 -14.42 -11.41 8.30
CA VAL A 299 -15.55 -12.21 8.76
C VAL A 299 -15.13 -13.53 9.41
N GLN A 300 -14.04 -14.16 9.03
CA GLN A 300 -13.66 -15.44 9.63
C GLN A 300 -13.12 -15.26 11.04
N GLY A 301 -13.71 -16.01 11.97
CA GLY A 301 -13.25 -16.06 13.36
C GLY A 301 -11.88 -16.71 13.50
N HIS A 302 -11.58 -17.73 12.69
CA HIS A 302 -10.28 -18.38 12.65
C HIS A 302 -9.27 -17.63 11.76
N PRO A 303 -7.95 -17.89 11.89
CA PRO A 303 -6.94 -17.33 10.99
C PRO A 303 -7.17 -17.77 9.54
N ILE A 304 -6.80 -16.90 8.60
CA ILE A 304 -6.76 -17.16 7.16
C ILE A 304 -5.50 -17.95 6.78
N GLY A 305 -5.53 -18.71 5.67
CA GLY A 305 -4.47 -19.66 5.31
C GLY A 305 -3.14 -19.01 4.89
N GLY A 306 -3.21 -17.81 4.32
CA GLY A 306 -2.06 -16.98 3.97
C GLY A 306 -1.14 -17.59 2.90
N PRO A 307 0.05 -16.98 2.67
CA PRO A 307 1.04 -17.45 1.70
C PRO A 307 1.49 -18.89 1.94
N CYS A 308 1.64 -19.29 3.20
CA CYS A 308 2.04 -20.65 3.61
C CYS A 308 1.13 -21.73 3.01
N GLY A 309 -0.18 -21.59 3.18
CA GLY A 309 -1.15 -22.55 2.64
C GLY A 309 -1.03 -22.70 1.12
N ARG A 310 -0.79 -21.60 0.41
CA ARG A 310 -0.63 -21.61 -1.05
C ARG A 310 0.66 -22.29 -1.50
N LEU A 311 1.75 -22.14 -0.76
CA LEU A 311 3.01 -22.82 -1.05
C LEU A 311 2.85 -24.35 -0.94
N TYR A 312 2.22 -24.86 0.12
CA TYR A 312 1.99 -26.30 0.26
C TYR A 312 1.02 -26.83 -0.80
N GLU A 313 -0.06 -26.11 -1.08
CA GLU A 313 -1.02 -26.49 -2.13
C GLU A 313 -0.34 -26.57 -3.51
N ALA A 314 0.44 -25.55 -3.89
CA ALA A 314 1.16 -25.54 -5.17
C ALA A 314 2.26 -26.60 -5.22
N GLY A 315 3.00 -26.78 -4.12
CA GLY A 315 4.03 -27.80 -3.98
C GLY A 315 3.46 -29.21 -4.15
N ALA A 316 2.34 -29.50 -3.51
CA ALA A 316 1.65 -30.78 -3.62
C ALA A 316 1.02 -31.00 -5.01
N ARG A 317 0.45 -29.94 -5.63
CA ARG A 317 -0.23 -30.05 -6.93
C ARG A 317 0.75 -30.19 -8.10
N TYR A 318 1.89 -29.51 -8.06
CA TYR A 318 2.78 -29.37 -9.21
C TYR A 318 4.17 -29.94 -9.01
N GLY A 319 4.73 -29.90 -7.80
CA GLY A 319 6.12 -30.31 -7.55
C GLY A 319 7.16 -29.47 -8.31
N LEU A 320 6.81 -28.25 -8.71
CA LEU A 320 7.67 -27.32 -9.44
C LEU A 320 8.32 -26.30 -8.49
N PRO A 321 9.44 -25.66 -8.88
CA PRO A 321 10.00 -24.55 -8.12
C PRO A 321 8.98 -23.42 -7.94
N LEU A 322 8.89 -22.89 -6.73
CA LEU A 322 7.95 -21.82 -6.35
C LEU A 322 8.69 -20.54 -6.00
N ALA A 323 8.06 -19.40 -6.21
CA ALA A 323 8.48 -18.13 -5.63
C ALA A 323 7.26 -17.32 -5.20
N LEU A 324 7.38 -16.59 -4.09
CA LEU A 324 6.40 -15.55 -3.75
C LEU A 324 6.77 -14.29 -4.52
N THR A 325 6.03 -14.00 -5.58
CA THR A 325 6.44 -13.03 -6.62
C THR A 325 5.97 -11.60 -6.39
N GLU A 326 5.01 -11.43 -5.47
CA GLU A 326 4.58 -10.14 -4.94
C GLU A 326 4.19 -10.31 -3.47
N VAL A 327 4.88 -9.57 -2.59
CA VAL A 327 4.56 -9.49 -1.17
C VAL A 327 4.46 -8.01 -0.79
N HIS A 328 3.23 -7.51 -0.73
CA HIS A 328 2.90 -6.16 -0.30
C HIS A 328 1.71 -6.15 0.66
N LEU A 329 1.63 -5.11 1.49
CA LEU A 329 0.45 -4.81 2.26
C LEU A 329 0.22 -3.30 2.29
N ALA A 330 -0.94 -2.86 1.79
CA ALA A 330 -1.37 -1.47 1.87
C ALA A 330 -1.85 -1.15 3.30
N CYS A 331 -0.92 -0.79 4.20
CA CYS A 331 -1.21 -0.55 5.61
C CYS A 331 -0.15 0.35 6.29
N THR A 332 -0.24 0.47 7.62
CA THR A 332 0.74 1.19 8.44
C THR A 332 2.09 0.46 8.46
N ARG A 333 3.16 1.18 8.81
CA ARG A 333 4.53 0.67 8.66
C ARG A 333 4.79 -0.67 9.33
N GLU A 334 4.39 -0.83 10.60
CA GLU A 334 4.53 -2.07 11.36
C GLU A 334 3.77 -3.24 10.74
N GLU A 335 2.61 -3.00 10.11
CA GLU A 335 1.84 -4.05 9.47
C GLU A 335 2.51 -4.49 8.16
N GLN A 336 3.11 -3.57 7.41
CA GLN A 336 3.95 -3.90 6.25
C GLN A 336 5.15 -4.75 6.66
N LEU A 337 5.81 -4.37 7.75
CA LEU A 337 6.95 -5.10 8.32
C LEU A 337 6.55 -6.52 8.74
N ARG A 338 5.47 -6.65 9.52
CA ARG A 338 4.93 -7.95 9.96
C ARG A 338 4.58 -8.83 8.77
N TRP A 339 3.96 -8.27 7.73
CA TRP A 339 3.54 -9.04 6.55
C TRP A 339 4.73 -9.61 5.80
N LEU A 340 5.72 -8.79 5.48
CA LEU A 340 6.93 -9.25 4.79
C LEU A 340 7.71 -10.26 5.66
N HIS A 341 7.85 -9.99 6.96
CA HIS A 341 8.57 -10.86 7.87
C HIS A 341 7.89 -12.23 8.04
N GLU A 342 6.58 -12.23 8.30
CA GLU A 342 5.79 -13.46 8.45
C GLU A 342 5.83 -14.27 7.15
N THR A 343 5.68 -13.61 6.00
CA THR A 343 5.74 -14.26 4.69
C THR A 343 7.10 -14.90 4.42
N TRP A 344 8.20 -14.23 4.79
CA TRP A 344 9.55 -14.78 4.72
C TRP A 344 9.72 -16.01 5.62
N GLN A 345 9.23 -15.94 6.87
CA GLN A 345 9.27 -17.08 7.79
C GLN A 345 8.47 -18.28 7.28
N GLN A 346 7.27 -18.03 6.73
CA GLN A 346 6.42 -19.06 6.13
C GLN A 346 7.11 -19.72 4.92
N ALA A 347 7.75 -18.95 4.06
CA ALA A 347 8.52 -19.48 2.93
C ALA A 347 9.69 -20.35 3.41
N GLN A 348 10.42 -19.94 4.46
CA GLN A 348 11.46 -20.78 5.05
C GLN A 348 10.91 -22.07 5.67
N SER A 349 9.76 -22.01 6.35
CA SER A 349 9.10 -23.18 6.93
C SER A 349 8.70 -24.18 5.83
N ALA A 350 8.07 -23.72 4.76
CA ALA A 350 7.70 -24.57 3.63
C ALA A 350 8.92 -25.25 3.00
N ARG A 351 10.07 -24.55 2.90
CA ARG A 351 11.34 -25.15 2.45
C ARG A 351 11.85 -26.23 3.38
N ALA A 352 11.79 -25.99 4.69
CA ALA A 352 12.20 -26.98 5.69
C ALA A 352 11.36 -28.26 5.59
N ASP A 353 10.10 -28.13 5.17
CA ASP A 353 9.17 -29.24 4.93
C ASP A 353 9.28 -29.86 3.52
N GLY A 354 10.24 -29.43 2.71
CA GLY A 354 10.55 -30.02 1.39
C GLY A 354 9.87 -29.36 0.18
N VAL A 355 9.15 -28.25 0.36
CA VAL A 355 8.62 -27.46 -0.76
C VAL A 355 9.76 -26.65 -1.39
N ASP A 356 9.91 -26.70 -2.71
CA ASP A 356 10.99 -26.02 -3.43
C ASP A 356 10.74 -24.51 -3.63
N VAL A 357 10.73 -23.75 -2.54
CA VAL A 357 10.53 -22.28 -2.58
C VAL A 357 11.86 -21.58 -2.80
N ARG A 358 12.03 -20.86 -3.91
CA ARG A 358 13.28 -20.20 -4.31
C ARG A 358 13.45 -18.80 -3.73
N ALA A 359 12.37 -18.01 -3.71
CA ALA A 359 12.47 -16.60 -3.37
C ALA A 359 11.19 -16.00 -2.77
N VAL A 360 11.39 -14.85 -2.12
CA VAL A 360 10.34 -13.91 -1.72
C VAL A 360 10.64 -12.55 -2.34
N THR A 361 9.65 -11.97 -3.02
CA THR A 361 9.78 -10.69 -3.72
C THR A 361 9.17 -9.58 -2.90
N ALA A 362 9.99 -8.64 -2.45
CA ALA A 362 9.51 -7.42 -1.82
C ALA A 362 8.91 -6.51 -2.90
N TRP A 363 7.58 -6.37 -2.87
CA TRP A 363 6.82 -5.58 -3.82
C TRP A 363 5.91 -4.59 -3.07
N SER A 364 5.56 -3.42 -3.60
CA SER A 364 6.32 -2.73 -4.65
C SER A 364 7.46 -1.91 -4.02
N ALA A 365 8.57 -1.79 -4.73
CA ALA A 365 9.75 -1.10 -4.23
C ALA A 365 9.51 0.40 -4.01
N LEU A 366 8.82 1.06 -4.94
CA LEU A 366 8.60 2.52 -4.94
C LEU A 366 7.14 2.90 -4.63
N GLY A 367 6.44 1.99 -3.96
CA GLY A 367 5.02 2.14 -3.66
C GLY A 367 4.14 2.00 -4.89
N ALA A 368 2.85 2.27 -4.70
CA ALA A 368 1.83 2.07 -5.72
C ALA A 368 0.75 3.15 -5.59
N PHE A 369 0.14 3.53 -6.71
CA PHE A 369 -0.86 4.59 -6.75
C PHE A 369 -2.23 4.04 -7.11
N ASP A 370 -3.25 4.44 -6.35
CA ASP A 370 -4.69 4.21 -6.58
C ASP A 370 -5.15 2.74 -6.60
N TRP A 371 -4.30 1.81 -6.16
CA TRP A 371 -4.63 0.39 -6.03
C TRP A 371 -5.71 0.10 -4.99
N ASN A 372 -5.86 0.94 -3.97
CA ASN A 372 -7.03 0.97 -3.08
C ASN A 372 -8.40 1.05 -3.83
N SER A 373 -8.39 1.37 -5.12
CA SER A 373 -9.55 1.40 -6.00
C SER A 373 -9.50 0.40 -7.14
N LEU A 374 -8.54 -0.55 -7.12
CA LEU A 374 -8.22 -1.41 -8.26
C LEU A 374 -7.92 -0.59 -9.52
N LEU A 375 -7.26 0.56 -9.37
CA LEU A 375 -6.95 1.52 -10.43
C LEU A 375 -8.19 2.14 -11.12
N THR A 376 -9.41 1.89 -10.64
CA THR A 376 -10.64 2.41 -11.25
C THR A 376 -10.86 3.91 -11.01
N ARG A 377 -10.02 4.54 -10.18
CA ARG A 377 -10.04 5.97 -9.90
C ARG A 377 -8.63 6.52 -9.92
N GLN A 378 -8.47 7.75 -10.40
CA GLN A 378 -7.20 8.47 -10.39
C GLN A 378 -7.28 9.60 -9.37
N VAL A 379 -7.07 9.29 -8.08
CA VAL A 379 -7.16 10.27 -6.99
C VAL A 379 -5.79 10.57 -6.36
N GLY A 380 -4.72 9.93 -6.86
CA GLY A 380 -3.37 10.11 -6.35
C GLY A 380 -3.16 9.51 -4.96
N HIS A 381 -3.95 8.48 -4.60
CA HIS A 381 -3.74 7.78 -3.34
C HIS A 381 -2.45 6.96 -3.41
N TYR A 382 -1.45 7.31 -2.61
CA TYR A 382 -0.18 6.63 -2.58
C TYR A 382 -0.07 5.64 -1.42
N GLU A 383 0.34 4.41 -1.74
CA GLU A 383 0.66 3.34 -0.80
C GLU A 383 2.18 3.17 -0.75
N SER A 384 2.80 3.34 0.43
CA SER A 384 4.26 3.36 0.56
C SER A 384 4.89 1.99 0.28
N GLY A 385 5.94 1.96 -0.54
CA GLY A 385 6.78 0.78 -0.74
C GLY A 385 8.01 0.75 0.17
N LEU A 386 9.05 0.05 -0.29
CA LEU A 386 10.39 0.02 0.32
C LEU A 386 10.99 1.42 0.43
N TRP A 387 10.75 2.27 -0.56
CA TRP A 387 11.01 3.70 -0.51
C TRP A 387 9.70 4.49 -0.60
N ASP A 388 9.63 5.59 0.14
CA ASP A 388 8.58 6.60 0.02
C ASP A 388 9.02 7.65 -0.99
N VAL A 389 8.23 7.82 -2.07
CA VAL A 389 8.54 8.78 -3.16
C VAL A 389 7.98 10.19 -2.90
N ARG A 390 7.30 10.42 -1.77
CA ARG A 390 6.76 11.74 -1.40
C ARG A 390 7.83 12.62 -0.74
N ALA A 391 8.98 12.73 -1.37
CA ALA A 391 10.11 13.57 -0.96
C ALA A 391 10.92 13.96 -2.20
N PRO A 392 11.80 14.99 -2.12
CA PRO A 392 12.66 15.37 -3.25
C PRO A 392 13.49 14.23 -3.83
N GLN A 393 13.79 13.23 -3.00
CA GLN A 393 14.44 11.97 -3.37
C GLN A 393 13.72 10.81 -2.67
N PRO A 394 13.60 9.62 -3.30
CA PRO A 394 12.99 8.46 -2.66
C PRO A 394 13.69 8.12 -1.34
N ARG A 395 12.92 8.12 -0.26
CA ARG A 395 13.39 7.96 1.12
C ARG A 395 13.23 6.51 1.56
N PRO A 396 14.28 5.84 2.07
CA PRO A 396 14.13 4.48 2.54
C PRO A 396 13.16 4.43 3.71
N THR A 397 12.40 3.35 3.77
CA THR A 397 11.48 3.10 4.87
C THR A 397 11.99 1.96 5.73
N ALA A 398 11.36 1.71 6.88
CA ALA A 398 11.66 0.54 7.69
C ALA A 398 11.53 -0.76 6.88
N LEU A 399 10.68 -0.80 5.85
CA LEU A 399 10.52 -1.97 4.99
C LEU A 399 11.76 -2.23 4.12
N ALA A 400 12.46 -1.19 3.64
CA ALA A 400 13.75 -1.34 2.96
C ALA A 400 14.82 -1.89 3.92
N HIS A 401 14.81 -1.45 5.18
CA HIS A 401 15.72 -1.98 6.20
C HIS A 401 15.43 -3.46 6.50
N LEU A 402 14.16 -3.85 6.58
CA LEU A 402 13.75 -5.25 6.73
C LEU A 402 14.17 -6.09 5.53
N ALA A 403 13.89 -5.65 4.30
CA ALA A 403 14.30 -6.36 3.10
C ALA A 403 15.82 -6.61 3.09
N ARG A 404 16.63 -5.57 3.37
CA ARG A 404 18.08 -5.71 3.49
C ARG A 404 18.50 -6.64 4.62
N HIS A 405 17.85 -6.57 5.79
CA HIS A 405 18.10 -7.51 6.89
C HIS A 405 17.87 -8.97 6.46
N LEU A 406 16.75 -9.25 5.78
CA LEU A 406 16.42 -10.61 5.32
C LEU A 406 17.42 -11.12 4.27
N ALA A 407 17.88 -10.25 3.36
CA ALA A 407 18.84 -10.61 2.33
C ALA A 407 20.29 -10.77 2.84
N THR A 408 20.74 -9.90 3.74
CA THR A 408 22.18 -9.79 4.08
C THR A 408 22.49 -10.03 5.56
N GLY A 409 21.49 -10.13 6.43
CA GLY A 409 21.66 -10.17 7.88
C GLY A 409 22.02 -8.81 8.49
N ALA A 410 21.90 -7.70 7.74
CA ALA A 410 22.18 -6.35 8.24
C ALA A 410 21.31 -5.98 9.45
N GLU A 411 21.77 -5.09 10.32
CA GLU A 411 20.98 -4.68 11.48
C GLU A 411 19.68 -3.96 11.06
N LEU A 412 18.55 -4.35 11.67
CA LEU A 412 17.22 -3.81 11.38
C LEU A 412 16.91 -2.52 12.16
N GLY A 413 17.67 -2.24 13.21
CA GLY A 413 17.46 -1.09 14.10
C GLY A 413 16.12 -1.17 14.86
N PRO A 414 15.44 -0.03 15.10
CA PRO A 414 14.28 0.04 16.00
C PRO A 414 13.05 -0.72 15.48
N ALA A 415 12.95 -0.92 14.17
CA ALA A 415 11.86 -1.66 13.55
C ALA A 415 11.79 -3.14 13.97
N ARG A 416 12.88 -3.70 14.51
CA ARG A 416 12.91 -5.08 15.02
C ARG A 416 11.85 -5.32 16.11
N ALA A 417 11.69 -4.35 17.00
CA ALA A 417 10.80 -4.46 18.15
C ALA A 417 9.32 -4.55 17.78
N VAL A 418 8.92 -4.05 16.60
CA VAL A 418 7.51 -4.07 16.18
C VAL A 418 7.12 -5.33 15.40
N LEU A 419 8.10 -6.21 15.11
CA LEU A 419 7.87 -7.52 14.46
C LEU A 419 7.32 -8.59 15.41
N GLU A 420 7.46 -8.41 16.73
CA GLU A 420 7.12 -9.45 17.71
C GLU A 420 5.59 -9.64 17.88
N GLY A 421 4.79 -8.63 17.53
CA GLY A 421 3.33 -8.67 17.66
C GLY A 421 2.60 -9.26 16.45
N PRO A 422 1.36 -9.77 16.63
CA PRO A 422 0.54 -10.25 15.53
C PRO A 422 0.19 -9.13 14.55
N GLY A 423 0.23 -9.44 13.25
CA GLY A 423 -0.34 -8.57 12.24
C GLY A 423 -1.84 -8.37 12.44
N TRP A 424 -2.40 -7.28 11.93
CA TRP A 424 -3.82 -6.93 12.13
C TRP A 424 -4.76 -8.04 11.63
N TRP A 425 -4.35 -8.83 10.64
CA TRP A 425 -5.10 -10.00 10.14
C TRP A 425 -5.27 -11.13 11.17
N ARG A 426 -4.55 -11.09 12.30
CA ARG A 426 -4.66 -12.04 13.43
C ARG A 426 -5.34 -11.43 14.67
N ARG A 427 -5.64 -10.13 14.66
CA ARG A 427 -6.26 -9.42 15.80
C ARG A 427 -7.79 -9.35 15.68
N ALA A 428 -8.48 -9.09 16.79
CA ALA A 428 -9.95 -9.03 16.81
C ALA A 428 -10.53 -7.83 16.03
N ASP A 429 -9.78 -6.73 15.95
CA ASP A 429 -10.18 -5.48 15.27
C ASP A 429 -10.19 -5.59 13.73
N ARG A 430 -9.77 -6.73 13.18
CA ARG A 430 -9.90 -7.04 11.75
C ARG A 430 -11.35 -7.17 11.30
N LEU A 431 -12.21 -7.67 12.19
CA LEU A 431 -13.58 -8.03 11.90
C LEU A 431 -14.43 -6.78 11.68
N ARG A 432 -15.07 -6.71 10.51
CA ARG A 432 -16.01 -5.63 10.16
C ARG A 432 -17.46 -6.09 10.21
N PHE A 433 -17.67 -7.40 10.19
CA PHE A 433 -18.97 -8.05 10.19
C PHE A 433 -19.03 -9.10 11.31
N PRO A 434 -20.22 -9.57 11.70
CA PRO A 434 -20.34 -10.67 12.66
C PRO A 434 -19.49 -11.87 12.24
N PRO A 435 -18.67 -12.44 13.13
CA PRO A 435 -17.74 -13.49 12.74
C PRO A 435 -18.46 -14.79 12.34
N GLU A 436 -17.92 -15.48 11.34
CA GLU A 436 -18.23 -16.89 11.09
C GLU A 436 -17.25 -17.79 11.85
N GLY A 437 -17.80 -18.61 12.75
CA GLY A 437 -17.04 -19.54 13.57
C GLY A 437 -16.47 -18.93 14.87
N PRO A 438 -15.73 -19.71 15.66
CA PRO A 438 -15.12 -19.24 16.91
C PRO A 438 -14.08 -18.16 16.63
N LEU A 439 -14.09 -17.10 17.45
CA LEU A 439 -13.11 -16.02 17.36
C LEU A 439 -11.76 -16.48 17.91
N HIS A 440 -10.77 -16.52 17.01
CA HIS A 440 -9.35 -16.63 17.33
C HIS A 440 -8.69 -15.29 17.00
N ALA A 441 -8.31 -14.59 18.05
CA ALA A 441 -7.64 -13.30 17.98
C ALA A 441 -6.44 -13.29 18.92
N GLU A 442 -5.35 -12.72 18.44
CA GLU A 442 -4.12 -12.53 19.19
C GLU A 442 -4.05 -11.08 19.69
N ALA A 443 -3.51 -10.90 20.90
CA ALA A 443 -3.29 -9.57 21.47
C ALA A 443 -1.92 -9.03 21.01
N PRO A 444 -1.79 -7.72 20.77
CA PRO A 444 -0.49 -7.09 20.57
C PRO A 444 0.44 -7.39 21.75
N ASP A 445 1.67 -7.80 21.45
CA ASP A 445 2.74 -8.08 22.41
C ASP A 445 4.05 -7.42 21.91
N GLY A 446 5.05 -7.38 22.78
CA GLY A 446 6.36 -6.80 22.52
C GLY A 446 6.65 -5.56 23.38
N PRO A 447 7.85 -4.98 23.22
CA PRO A 447 8.27 -3.81 23.99
C PRO A 447 7.32 -2.61 23.74
N PRO A 448 7.08 -1.74 24.74
CA PRO A 448 6.18 -0.62 24.59
C PRO A 448 6.83 0.63 23.96
N LEU A 449 6.02 1.48 23.36
CA LEU A 449 6.32 2.89 23.16
C LEU A 449 6.05 3.67 24.45
N LEU A 450 7.02 4.40 24.98
CA LEU A 450 6.76 5.27 26.12
C LEU A 450 6.23 6.62 25.65
N VAL A 451 5.05 6.99 26.15
CA VAL A 451 4.36 8.24 25.81
C VAL A 451 4.34 9.16 27.03
N ALA A 452 5.29 10.10 27.06
CA ALA A 452 5.40 11.17 28.04
C ALA A 452 4.79 12.48 27.48
N VAL A 453 3.56 12.36 26.97
CA VAL A 453 2.80 13.47 26.39
C VAL A 453 1.53 13.73 27.22
N PRO A 454 1.38 14.94 27.80
CA PRO A 454 0.22 15.26 28.63
C PRO A 454 -1.04 15.52 27.81
N GLY A 455 -2.19 15.54 28.51
CA GLY A 455 -3.48 15.95 27.95
C GLY A 455 -4.02 15.03 26.84
N ARG A 456 -4.85 15.63 25.98
CA ARG A 456 -5.57 14.95 24.89
C ARG A 456 -4.64 14.39 23.82
N LEU A 457 -3.55 15.08 23.51
CA LEU A 457 -2.56 14.65 22.52
C LEU A 457 -1.97 13.28 22.89
N GLY A 458 -1.56 13.09 24.15
CA GLY A 458 -1.04 11.81 24.62
C GLY A 458 -2.08 10.70 24.60
N GLY A 459 -3.35 11.01 24.94
CA GLY A 459 -4.44 10.03 24.84
C GLY A 459 -4.68 9.56 23.39
N ARG A 460 -4.72 10.50 22.44
CA ARG A 460 -4.90 10.18 21.01
C ARG A 460 -3.72 9.44 20.41
N LEU A 461 -2.49 9.69 20.89
CA LEU A 461 -1.34 8.88 20.52
C LEU A 461 -1.46 7.43 20.99
N LEU A 462 -1.92 7.19 22.23
CA LEU A 462 -2.18 5.82 22.70
C LEU A 462 -3.26 5.12 21.88
N GLU A 463 -4.34 5.82 21.53
CA GLU A 463 -5.39 5.28 20.66
C GLU A 463 -4.85 4.94 19.26
N ALA A 464 -4.01 5.80 18.68
CA ALA A 464 -3.34 5.54 17.41
C ALA A 464 -2.42 4.32 17.50
N CYS A 465 -1.63 4.18 18.57
CA CYS A 465 -0.81 3.00 18.84
C CYS A 465 -1.66 1.73 18.99
N GLY A 466 -2.78 1.81 19.72
CA GLY A 466 -3.72 0.69 19.90
C GLY A 466 -4.29 0.19 18.58
N GLY A 467 -4.78 1.07 17.71
CA GLY A 467 -5.28 0.69 16.37
C GLY A 467 -4.20 0.16 15.43
N ARG A 468 -2.93 0.47 15.71
CA ARG A 468 -1.73 -0.02 15.00
C ARG A 468 -1.15 -1.30 15.61
N GLY A 469 -1.72 -1.79 16.72
CA GLY A 469 -1.17 -2.91 17.47
C GLY A 469 0.27 -2.67 17.92
N LEU A 470 0.58 -1.43 18.29
CA LEU A 470 1.83 -1.05 18.92
C LEU A 470 1.58 -0.99 20.44
N PRO A 471 2.18 -1.88 21.25
CA PRO A 471 2.15 -1.71 22.69
C PRO A 471 2.66 -0.32 23.06
N ALA A 472 1.93 0.38 23.92
CA ALA A 472 2.26 1.75 24.31
C ALA A 472 1.84 2.02 25.75
N ARG A 473 2.65 2.77 26.48
CA ARG A 473 2.40 3.12 27.87
C ARG A 473 2.48 4.62 28.08
N ARG A 474 1.47 5.16 28.76
CA ARG A 474 1.47 6.54 29.22
C ARG A 474 2.26 6.69 30.51
N LEU A 475 3.08 7.72 30.58
CA LEU A 475 3.85 8.07 31.77
C LEU A 475 3.74 9.57 32.07
N ALA A 476 3.92 9.94 33.33
CA ALA A 476 4.25 11.32 33.64
C ALA A 476 5.67 11.64 33.12
N PRO A 477 5.97 12.88 32.71
CA PRO A 477 7.27 13.23 32.14
C PRO A 477 8.47 12.83 33.02
N GLY A 478 8.38 13.03 34.35
CA GLY A 478 9.45 12.64 35.30
C GLY A 478 9.68 11.12 35.42
N GLU A 479 8.72 10.30 35.01
CA GLU A 479 8.80 8.83 35.07
C GLU A 479 9.45 8.22 33.81
N ALA A 480 9.56 9.01 32.74
CA ALA A 480 10.04 8.52 31.44
C ALA A 480 11.47 7.97 31.49
N ARG A 481 12.39 8.65 32.20
CA ARG A 481 13.80 8.23 32.29
C ARG A 481 13.98 6.95 33.12
N PRO A 482 13.40 6.80 34.33
CA PRO A 482 13.43 5.53 35.07
C PRO A 482 12.81 4.35 34.28
N ALA A 483 11.75 4.60 33.52
CA ALA A 483 11.04 3.56 32.76
C ALA A 483 11.87 2.95 31.61
N LEU A 484 12.91 3.65 31.11
CA LEU A 484 13.76 3.13 30.03
C LEU A 484 14.37 1.76 30.37
N GLU A 485 14.80 1.59 31.63
CA GLU A 485 15.40 0.34 32.09
C GLU A 485 14.35 -0.71 32.45
N ALA A 486 13.31 -0.28 33.15
CA ALA A 486 12.28 -1.17 33.68
C ALA A 486 11.43 -1.81 32.58
N GLU A 487 11.19 -1.09 31.49
CA GLU A 487 10.21 -1.49 30.46
C GLU A 487 10.86 -1.85 29.12
N ARG A 488 12.15 -1.51 28.93
CA ARG A 488 12.90 -1.77 27.70
C ARG A 488 12.11 -1.36 26.44
N PRO A 489 11.68 -0.09 26.36
CA PRO A 489 10.83 0.36 25.27
C PRO A 489 11.57 0.36 23.94
N TRP A 490 10.83 0.32 22.84
CA TRP A 490 11.43 0.44 21.51
C TRP A 490 11.65 1.89 21.08
N ALA A 491 10.89 2.84 21.65
CA ALA A 491 11.10 4.27 21.46
C ALA A 491 10.39 5.09 22.55
N VAL A 492 10.65 6.40 22.54
CA VAL A 492 10.06 7.37 23.46
C VAL A 492 9.47 8.55 22.69
N VAL A 493 8.26 8.97 23.06
CA VAL A 493 7.60 10.18 22.54
C VAL A 493 7.37 11.17 23.67
N VAL A 494 7.81 12.41 23.46
CA VAL A 494 7.68 13.54 24.38
C VAL A 494 7.10 14.75 23.65
N ALA A 495 6.42 15.63 24.39
CA ALA A 495 5.97 16.91 23.86
C ALA A 495 6.81 18.05 24.44
N ALA A 496 7.22 18.99 23.59
CA ALA A 496 7.84 20.22 24.02
C ALA A 496 6.85 21.00 24.90
N GLY A 497 7.30 21.41 26.07
CA GLY A 497 6.43 21.94 27.12
C GLY A 497 6.12 20.97 28.26
N ALA A 498 6.38 19.66 28.11
CA ALA A 498 5.92 18.64 29.05
C ALA A 498 6.70 18.61 30.38
N PHE A 499 8.00 18.91 30.36
CA PHE A 499 8.85 18.87 31.56
C PHE A 499 8.82 20.22 32.29
N PRO A 500 8.77 20.30 33.62
CA PRO A 500 8.92 21.58 34.29
C PRO A 500 10.27 22.25 34.01
N ASP A 501 11.36 21.46 33.98
CA ASP A 501 12.72 21.90 33.68
C ASP A 501 13.22 21.30 32.34
N PRO A 502 13.64 22.12 31.36
CA PRO A 502 14.27 21.64 30.13
C PRO A 502 15.52 20.75 30.35
N ALA A 503 16.21 20.88 31.49
CA ALA A 503 17.36 20.03 31.82
C ALA A 503 16.97 18.54 31.98
N ASP A 504 15.76 18.25 32.49
CA ASP A 504 15.27 16.88 32.64
C ASP A 504 15.01 16.23 31.27
N LEU A 505 14.44 16.99 30.34
CA LEU A 505 14.23 16.54 28.96
C LEU A 505 15.58 16.26 28.27
N ARG A 506 16.58 17.13 28.46
CA ARG A 506 17.93 16.90 27.95
C ARG A 506 18.55 15.63 28.53
N ALA A 507 18.36 15.37 29.82
CA ALA A 507 18.86 14.16 30.48
C ALA A 507 18.17 12.89 29.96
N LEU A 508 16.87 12.94 29.70
CA LEU A 508 16.13 11.86 29.03
C LEU A 508 16.68 11.61 27.61
N ALA A 509 16.91 12.69 26.84
CA ALA A 509 17.47 12.58 25.50
C ALA A 509 18.86 11.91 25.50
N ALA A 510 19.76 12.34 26.38
CA ALA A 510 21.06 11.70 26.55
C ALA A 510 20.95 10.23 26.94
N ALA A 511 19.99 9.87 27.81
CA ALA A 511 19.76 8.48 28.22
C ALA A 511 19.22 7.60 27.08
N CYS A 512 18.39 8.16 26.19
CA CYS A 512 17.93 7.49 24.98
C CYS A 512 19.09 7.29 23.99
N ALA A 513 19.89 8.34 23.75
CA ALA A 513 21.06 8.28 22.87
C ALA A 513 22.07 7.21 23.30
N GLY A 514 22.41 7.16 24.60
CA GLY A 514 23.31 6.15 25.16
C GLY A 514 22.82 4.71 25.07
N ARG A 515 21.52 4.51 24.77
CA ARG A 515 20.88 3.19 24.55
C ARG A 515 20.55 2.91 23.09
N GLY A 516 20.83 3.85 22.18
CA GLY A 516 20.38 3.75 20.78
C GLY A 516 18.85 3.79 20.61
N LEU A 517 18.12 4.34 21.59
CA LEU A 517 16.66 4.40 21.54
C LEU A 517 16.20 5.62 20.69
N PRO A 518 15.29 5.42 19.72
CA PRO A 518 14.61 6.51 19.05
C PRO A 518 13.85 7.40 20.04
N LEU A 519 13.99 8.71 19.86
CA LEU A 519 13.28 9.73 20.63
C LEU A 519 12.57 10.68 19.67
N LEU A 520 11.27 10.86 19.87
CA LEU A 520 10.45 11.81 19.14
C LEU A 520 10.03 12.97 20.05
N LEU A 521 10.36 14.20 19.67
CA LEU A 521 9.91 15.44 20.30
C LEU A 521 8.85 16.12 19.43
N LEU A 522 7.62 16.21 19.95
CA LEU A 522 6.55 17.01 19.35
C LEU A 522 6.70 18.48 19.74
N SER A 523 7.04 19.31 18.77
CA SER A 523 7.14 20.76 18.86
C SER A 523 6.05 21.44 18.02
N SER A 524 6.12 22.75 17.80
CA SER A 524 5.12 23.48 17.02
C SER A 524 5.67 24.64 16.20
N ALA A 525 4.87 25.15 15.27
CA ALA A 525 5.18 26.33 14.47
C ALA A 525 5.45 27.59 15.32
N GLN A 526 5.10 27.60 16.61
CA GLN A 526 5.29 28.75 17.48
C GLN A 526 6.76 29.06 17.79
N VAL A 527 7.70 28.16 17.41
CA VAL A 527 9.14 28.44 17.39
C VAL A 527 9.52 29.50 16.33
N PHE A 528 8.62 29.79 15.40
CA PHE A 528 8.73 30.89 14.45
C PHE A 528 7.93 32.11 14.88
N GLY A 529 8.21 33.24 14.24
CA GLY A 529 7.50 34.49 14.45
C GLY A 529 7.79 35.50 13.35
N GLY A 530 7.05 36.61 13.36
CA GLY A 530 7.11 37.66 12.33
C GLY A 530 6.18 37.40 11.14
N ASP A 531 6.10 38.42 10.27
CA ASP A 531 5.30 38.38 9.04
C ASP A 531 6.10 37.71 7.93
N ALA A 532 6.03 36.38 7.86
CA ALA A 532 6.60 35.63 6.74
C ALA A 532 5.68 35.74 5.52
N THR A 533 6.27 36.00 4.35
CA THR A 533 5.55 36.04 3.06
C THR A 533 5.29 34.65 2.49
N ARG A 534 5.92 33.61 3.05
CA ARG A 534 5.73 32.20 2.71
C ARG A 534 5.67 31.33 3.97
N PRO A 535 5.09 30.12 3.91
CA PRO A 535 5.23 29.14 4.97
C PRO A 535 6.70 28.84 5.29
N PHE A 536 6.99 28.59 6.57
CA PHE A 536 8.33 28.26 7.05
C PHE A 536 8.72 26.81 6.68
N LEU A 537 9.96 26.64 6.24
CA LEU A 537 10.63 25.38 5.95
C LEU A 537 11.50 24.96 7.13
N GLU A 538 11.91 23.69 7.17
CA GLU A 538 12.75 23.15 8.26
C GLU A 538 14.10 23.89 8.38
N SER A 539 14.67 24.34 7.26
CA SER A 539 15.90 25.13 7.18
C SER A 539 15.78 26.59 7.66
N ASP A 540 14.56 27.11 7.84
CA ASP A 540 14.39 28.47 8.32
C ASP A 540 14.80 28.60 9.80
N ALA A 541 15.48 29.70 10.13
CA ALA A 541 15.93 29.95 11.49
C ALA A 541 14.75 30.26 12.43
N PRO A 542 14.55 29.51 13.54
CA PRO A 542 13.51 29.79 14.52
C PRO A 542 13.69 31.18 15.16
N ARG A 543 12.61 31.97 15.21
CA ARG A 543 12.57 33.32 15.82
C ARG A 543 11.27 33.52 16.59
N PRO A 544 11.09 32.83 17.73
CA PRO A 544 9.81 32.81 18.42
C PRO A 544 9.50 34.19 19.02
N THR A 545 8.24 34.60 18.90
CA THR A 545 7.74 35.88 19.44
C THR A 545 6.85 35.69 20.68
N CYS A 546 6.62 34.44 21.11
CA CYS A 546 5.84 34.11 22.29
C CYS A 546 6.64 33.23 23.27
N ALA A 547 6.32 33.32 24.57
CA ALA A 547 7.03 32.59 25.62
C ALA A 547 7.05 31.06 25.40
N ARG A 548 5.93 30.49 24.92
CA ARG A 548 5.86 29.07 24.56
C ARG A 548 6.85 28.70 23.46
N GLY A 549 6.90 29.49 22.39
CA GLY A 549 7.82 29.30 21.27
C GLY A 549 9.29 29.37 21.70
N VAL A 550 9.63 30.35 22.55
CA VAL A 550 10.98 30.49 23.11
C VAL A 550 11.38 29.23 23.86
N ARG A 551 10.49 28.74 24.73
CA ARG A 551 10.73 27.52 25.49
C ARG A 551 10.88 26.29 24.58
N GLN A 552 9.98 26.09 23.62
CA GLN A 552 10.03 24.93 22.72
C GLN A 552 11.32 24.92 21.90
N ARG A 553 11.78 26.08 21.42
CA ARG A 553 13.07 26.20 20.73
C ARG A 553 14.24 25.75 21.61
N LEU A 554 14.30 26.20 22.86
CA LEU A 554 15.37 25.79 23.79
C LEU A 554 15.36 24.27 24.03
N GLU A 555 14.18 23.66 24.09
CA GLU A 555 14.02 22.21 24.22
C GLU A 555 14.42 21.46 22.96
N GLU A 556 14.09 21.97 21.77
CA GLU A 556 14.57 21.41 20.50
C GLU A 556 16.10 21.41 20.44
N GLU A 557 16.73 22.55 20.75
CA GLU A 557 18.19 22.71 20.78
C GLU A 557 18.84 21.76 21.80
N ALA A 558 18.27 21.66 23.01
CA ALA A 558 18.78 20.79 24.07
C ALA A 558 18.67 19.30 23.73
N VAL A 559 17.55 18.87 23.13
CA VAL A 559 17.34 17.47 22.70
C VAL A 559 18.29 17.12 21.57
N LEU A 560 18.37 17.92 20.51
CA LEU A 560 19.25 17.63 19.36
C LEU A 560 20.74 17.65 19.74
N ALA A 561 21.13 18.48 20.69
CA ALA A 561 22.50 18.49 21.21
C ALA A 561 22.84 17.24 22.03
N ALA A 562 21.88 16.67 22.77
CA ALA A 562 22.09 15.49 23.60
C ALA A 562 21.85 14.17 22.85
N HIS A 563 20.99 14.19 21.84
CA HIS A 563 20.65 13.05 20.98
C HIS A 563 20.54 13.53 19.52
N PRO A 564 21.66 13.55 18.77
CA PRO A 564 21.65 13.95 17.37
C PRO A 564 20.76 13.08 16.46
N GLY A 565 20.43 11.86 16.90
CA GLY A 565 19.51 10.94 16.22
C GLY A 565 18.04 11.10 16.66
N ALA A 566 17.69 12.12 17.43
CA ALA A 566 16.30 12.39 17.78
C ALA A 566 15.51 12.97 16.59
N LEU A 567 14.23 12.63 16.53
CA LEU A 567 13.25 13.18 15.59
C LEU A 567 12.49 14.33 16.26
N VAL A 568 12.51 15.51 15.66
CA VAL A 568 11.75 16.68 16.13
C VAL A 568 10.68 17.00 15.10
N ILE A 569 9.41 16.94 15.48
CA ILE A 569 8.30 17.26 14.59
C ILE A 569 7.67 18.58 15.02
N ARG A 570 7.76 19.60 14.17
CA ARG A 570 7.01 20.85 14.32
C ARG A 570 5.69 20.73 13.58
N THR A 571 4.61 21.12 14.24
CA THR A 571 3.27 21.08 13.66
C THR A 571 2.53 22.41 13.83
N GLY A 572 1.55 22.66 12.97
CA GLY A 572 0.64 23.80 13.09
C GLY A 572 -0.45 23.60 14.14
N PRO A 573 -1.48 24.46 14.18
CA PRO A 573 -2.56 24.33 15.14
C PRO A 573 -3.35 23.05 14.91
N LEU A 574 -3.48 22.25 15.96
CA LEU A 574 -4.15 20.95 15.92
C LEU A 574 -5.67 21.11 15.92
N PHE A 575 -6.36 20.26 15.17
CA PHE A 575 -7.81 20.05 15.26
C PHE A 575 -8.13 18.55 15.17
N ASP A 576 -9.26 18.13 15.74
CA ASP A 576 -9.62 16.71 15.80
C ASP A 576 -11.13 16.49 15.95
N VAL A 577 -11.56 15.26 15.68
CA VAL A 577 -12.96 14.83 15.86
C VAL A 577 -13.28 14.77 17.35
N GLY A 578 -14.45 15.31 17.72
CA GLY A 578 -14.97 15.22 19.09
C GLY A 578 -14.24 16.10 20.12
N GLU A 579 -13.42 17.06 19.69
CA GLU A 579 -12.83 18.03 20.61
C GLU A 579 -13.89 18.93 21.26
N THR A 580 -13.78 19.14 22.57
CA THR A 580 -14.68 20.00 23.37
C THR A 580 -14.11 21.38 23.62
N GLU A 581 -12.83 21.58 23.35
CA GLU A 581 -12.10 22.84 23.51
C GLU A 581 -11.36 23.17 22.21
N GLY A 582 -10.74 24.35 22.11
CA GLY A 582 -10.03 24.77 20.90
C GLY A 582 -10.89 25.46 19.84
N PHE A 583 -10.25 25.79 18.71
CA PHE A 583 -10.82 26.65 17.67
C PHE A 583 -12.05 26.02 17.01
N ALA A 584 -11.94 24.76 16.56
CA ALA A 584 -13.05 24.11 15.86
C ALA A 584 -14.23 23.82 16.80
N ALA A 585 -13.98 23.41 18.06
CA ALA A 585 -15.04 23.26 19.06
C ALA A 585 -15.76 24.59 19.33
N GLY A 586 -15.00 25.68 19.49
CA GLY A 586 -15.53 27.03 19.69
C GLY A 586 -16.41 27.48 18.54
N LEU A 587 -15.94 27.27 17.30
CA LEU A 587 -16.68 27.53 16.07
C LEU A 587 -18.00 26.75 16.05
N LEU A 588 -17.94 25.43 16.23
CA LEU A 588 -19.14 24.57 16.21
C LEU A 588 -20.15 24.99 17.27
N ARG A 589 -19.72 25.30 18.49
CA ARG A 589 -20.60 25.81 19.56
C ARG A 589 -21.26 27.13 19.20
N ALA A 590 -20.51 28.07 18.64
CA ALA A 590 -21.06 29.38 18.25
C ALA A 590 -22.09 29.23 17.14
N LEU A 591 -21.73 28.52 16.06
CA LEU A 591 -22.58 28.37 14.89
C LEU A 591 -23.84 27.53 15.17
N ARG A 592 -23.75 26.46 15.98
CA ARG A 592 -24.92 25.67 16.42
C ARG A 592 -25.88 26.50 17.28
N ALA A 593 -25.37 27.44 18.05
CA ALA A 593 -26.17 28.40 18.81
C ALA A 593 -26.68 29.58 17.94
N GLY A 594 -26.47 29.56 16.62
CA GLY A 594 -26.84 30.64 15.73
C GLY A 594 -26.04 31.94 15.93
N ARG A 595 -24.94 31.92 16.68
CA ARG A 595 -24.13 33.11 16.98
C ARG A 595 -23.04 33.31 15.91
N PRO A 596 -22.67 34.57 15.59
CA PRO A 596 -21.52 34.82 14.73
C PRO A 596 -20.22 34.39 15.41
N PHE A 597 -19.23 33.99 14.61
CA PHE A 597 -17.91 33.60 15.07
C PHE A 597 -16.83 34.47 14.41
N PRO A 598 -16.12 35.34 15.15
CA PRO A 598 -15.02 36.12 14.61
C PRO A 598 -13.79 35.24 14.36
N ALA A 599 -13.19 35.32 13.17
CA ALA A 599 -12.01 34.55 12.78
C ALA A 599 -11.02 35.42 11.99
N LEU A 600 -9.73 35.33 12.34
CA LEU A 600 -8.67 36.17 11.80
C LEU A 600 -8.47 35.93 10.30
N ALA A 601 -8.52 36.99 9.50
CA ALA A 601 -8.22 36.96 8.08
C ALA A 601 -6.81 37.49 7.78
N GLY A 602 -6.23 37.09 6.65
CA GLY A 602 -4.97 37.64 6.14
C GLY A 602 -3.68 37.11 6.80
N VAL A 603 -3.77 36.27 7.83
CA VAL A 603 -2.62 35.60 8.46
C VAL A 603 -2.69 34.11 8.16
N ALA A 604 -1.73 33.61 7.38
CA ALA A 604 -1.67 32.21 7.00
C ALA A 604 -1.26 31.31 8.19
N VAL A 605 -1.99 30.22 8.35
CA VAL A 605 -1.71 29.12 9.28
C VAL A 605 -1.77 27.80 8.52
N SER A 606 -1.18 26.74 9.07
CA SER A 606 -1.30 25.38 8.52
C SER A 606 -2.03 24.48 9.52
N PRO A 607 -3.38 24.44 9.51
CA PRO A 607 -4.12 23.58 10.42
C PRO A 607 -3.72 22.11 10.22
N THR A 608 -3.51 21.41 11.33
CA THR A 608 -3.07 20.01 11.31
C THR A 608 -4.11 19.11 11.94
N PHE A 609 -4.57 18.14 11.18
CA PHE A 609 -5.48 17.12 11.66
C PHE A 609 -4.72 16.11 12.51
N LEU A 610 -5.15 15.97 13.75
CA LEU A 610 -4.40 15.20 14.74
C LEU A 610 -4.15 13.73 14.33
N PRO A 611 -5.12 12.98 13.79
CA PRO A 611 -4.85 11.63 13.29
C PRO A 611 -3.72 11.58 12.24
N ASP A 612 -3.71 12.49 11.26
CA ASP A 612 -2.67 12.51 10.22
C ASP A 612 -1.29 12.74 10.82
N LEU A 613 -1.18 13.70 11.75
CA LEU A 613 0.06 13.98 12.46
C LEU A 613 0.58 12.74 13.17
N LEU A 614 -0.27 12.05 13.94
CA LEU A 614 0.14 10.92 14.76
C LEU A 614 0.54 9.71 13.91
N HIS A 615 -0.20 9.41 12.84
CA HIS A 615 0.14 8.31 11.95
C HIS A 615 1.48 8.53 11.25
N HIS A 616 1.69 9.71 10.67
CA HIS A 616 2.96 10.02 9.99
C HIS A 616 4.14 10.22 10.94
N ALA A 617 3.92 10.74 12.15
CA ALA A 617 4.96 10.83 13.17
C ALA A 617 5.48 9.44 13.58
N LEU A 618 4.57 8.47 13.76
CA LEU A 618 4.93 7.09 14.05
C LEU A 618 5.61 6.40 12.86
N ASP A 619 5.17 6.67 11.63
CA ASP A 619 5.84 6.12 10.43
C ASP A 619 7.29 6.62 10.32
N LEU A 620 7.52 7.92 10.49
CA LEU A 620 8.86 8.51 10.47
C LEU A 620 9.75 7.96 11.60
N LEU A 621 9.18 7.77 12.79
CA LEU A 621 9.90 7.19 13.93
C LEU A 621 10.34 5.74 13.64
N LEU A 622 9.46 4.94 13.03
CA LEU A 622 9.77 3.55 12.64
C LEU A 622 10.77 3.49 11.48
N ASP A 623 10.68 4.43 10.54
CA ASP A 623 11.62 4.57 9.43
C ASP A 623 13.01 5.01 9.88
N GLY A 624 13.18 5.39 11.16
CA GLY A 624 14.46 5.84 11.71
C GLY A 624 14.83 7.25 11.27
N GLU A 625 13.85 8.07 10.93
CA GLU A 625 14.08 9.47 10.56
C GLU A 625 14.55 10.30 11.75
N VAL A 626 15.41 11.27 11.46
CA VAL A 626 16.07 12.12 12.46
C VAL A 626 16.01 13.59 12.06
N GLY A 627 16.31 14.46 13.03
CA GLY A 627 16.35 15.90 12.84
C GLY A 627 14.96 16.52 12.81
N VAL A 628 14.86 17.75 12.30
CA VAL A 628 13.62 18.52 12.27
C VAL A 628 12.79 18.16 11.05
N TRP A 629 11.50 17.95 11.28
CA TRP A 629 10.45 17.73 10.28
C TRP A 629 9.27 18.65 10.54
N HIS A 630 8.67 19.19 9.47
CA HIS A 630 7.40 19.90 9.54
C HIS A 630 6.26 18.98 9.10
N LEU A 631 5.29 18.72 9.99
CA LEU A 631 4.06 17.99 9.66
C LEU A 631 2.84 18.88 9.86
N ALA A 632 2.27 19.36 8.76
CA ALA A 632 0.98 20.04 8.69
C ALA A 632 0.26 19.70 7.38
N ASN A 633 -1.07 19.66 7.39
CA ASN A 633 -1.84 19.36 6.18
C ASN A 633 -1.57 20.40 5.09
N ALA A 634 -1.44 19.94 3.84
CA ALA A 634 -1.12 20.80 2.71
C ALA A 634 -2.27 21.78 2.40
N GLY A 635 -1.92 23.04 2.13
CA GLY A 635 -2.87 24.12 1.89
C GLY A 635 -2.97 25.09 3.07
N ALA A 636 -1.98 25.99 3.18
CA ALA A 636 -2.02 27.06 4.18
C ALA A 636 -3.20 28.00 3.93
N VAL A 637 -3.90 28.37 4.99
CA VAL A 637 -5.13 29.17 4.97
C VAL A 637 -5.15 30.14 6.13
N SER A 638 -5.96 31.19 6.06
CA SER A 638 -6.28 32.01 7.23
C SER A 638 -7.24 31.28 8.18
N TRP A 639 -7.30 31.73 9.44
CA TRP A 639 -8.30 31.24 10.39
C TRP A 639 -9.74 31.45 9.90
N PHE A 640 -10.00 32.54 9.16
CA PHE A 640 -11.28 32.81 8.53
C PHE A 640 -11.65 31.76 7.48
N GLU A 641 -10.74 31.46 6.56
CA GLU A 641 -10.93 30.44 5.52
C GLU A 641 -11.12 29.06 6.13
N PHE A 642 -10.26 28.70 7.11
CA PHE A 642 -10.37 27.43 7.84
C PHE A 642 -11.73 27.29 8.54
N ALA A 643 -12.19 28.33 9.25
CA ALA A 643 -13.52 28.33 9.86
C ALA A 643 -14.64 28.15 8.83
N GLY A 644 -14.52 28.75 7.65
CA GLY A 644 -15.44 28.54 6.53
C GLY A 644 -15.47 27.10 6.04
N MET A 645 -14.30 26.45 5.94
CA MET A 645 -14.19 25.03 5.56
C MET A 645 -14.88 24.13 6.59
N LEU A 646 -14.57 24.31 7.88
CA LEU A 646 -15.17 23.55 8.97
C LEU A 646 -16.70 23.75 9.04
N ALA A 647 -17.18 24.99 8.88
CA ALA A 647 -18.62 25.28 8.88
C ALA A 647 -19.33 24.54 7.73
N ARG A 648 -18.76 24.55 6.53
CA ARG A 648 -19.31 23.81 5.37
C ARG A 648 -19.32 22.31 5.62
N ALA A 649 -18.23 21.74 6.12
CA ALA A 649 -18.14 20.31 6.43
C ALA A 649 -19.18 19.88 7.48
N ALA A 650 -19.37 20.70 8.51
CA ALA A 650 -20.36 20.48 9.56
C ALA A 650 -21.81 20.84 9.16
N ARG A 651 -22.05 21.29 7.92
CA ARG A 651 -23.36 21.77 7.40
C ARG A 651 -23.97 22.90 8.21
N LEU A 652 -23.14 23.81 8.68
CA LEU A 652 -23.54 25.04 9.36
C LEU A 652 -23.38 26.23 8.40
N ASP A 653 -24.11 27.33 8.66
CA ASP A 653 -24.09 28.50 7.78
C ASP A 653 -22.72 29.22 7.83
N PRO A 654 -21.88 29.15 6.77
CA PRO A 654 -20.57 29.78 6.78
C PRO A 654 -20.65 31.31 6.79
N ARG A 655 -21.80 31.93 6.44
CA ARG A 655 -21.98 33.39 6.46
C ARG A 655 -21.97 33.98 7.87
N ARG A 656 -22.06 33.14 8.89
CA ARG A 656 -21.94 33.52 10.30
C ARG A 656 -20.49 33.60 10.78
N VAL A 657 -19.52 33.12 10.00
CA VAL A 657 -18.10 33.39 10.24
C VAL A 657 -17.80 34.84 9.82
N ARG A 658 -17.20 35.62 10.70
CA ARG A 658 -16.89 37.05 10.46
C ARG A 658 -15.38 37.24 10.39
N ALA A 659 -14.91 37.74 9.25
CA ALA A 659 -13.52 38.12 9.10
C ALA A 659 -13.19 39.27 10.08
N VAL A 660 -12.11 39.11 10.84
CA VAL A 660 -11.54 40.17 11.67
C VAL A 660 -10.09 40.40 11.27
N SER A 661 -9.66 41.65 11.26
CA SER A 661 -8.27 42.02 10.98
C SER A 661 -7.40 41.87 12.24
N PRO A 662 -6.07 41.70 12.08
CA PRO A 662 -5.12 41.68 13.20
C PRO A 662 -5.23 42.91 14.12
N ALA A 663 -5.63 44.08 13.59
CA ALA A 663 -5.80 45.31 14.37
C ALA A 663 -7.05 45.31 15.27
N GLN A 664 -8.03 44.46 14.98
CA GLN A 664 -9.33 44.43 15.68
C GLN A 664 -9.36 43.43 16.86
N VAL A 665 -8.32 42.63 17.03
CA VAL A 665 -8.26 41.58 18.06
C VAL A 665 -6.88 41.64 18.73
N ARG A 666 -6.82 41.52 20.06
CA ARG A 666 -5.56 41.14 20.72
C ARG A 666 -5.18 39.75 20.20
N SER A 667 -4.28 39.69 19.24
CA SER A 667 -3.95 38.45 18.55
C SER A 667 -3.53 37.39 19.58
N PRO A 668 -4.08 36.17 19.54
CA PRO A 668 -3.46 35.04 20.23
C PRO A 668 -2.03 34.86 19.70
N ALA A 669 -1.19 34.17 20.49
CA ALA A 669 0.18 33.86 20.09
C ALA A 669 0.21 33.32 18.64
N PRO A 670 1.12 33.82 17.79
CA PRO A 670 1.08 33.53 16.36
C PRO A 670 1.26 32.03 16.10
N TRP A 671 0.59 31.55 15.05
CA TRP A 671 0.71 30.19 14.52
C TRP A 671 1.18 30.27 13.07
N PRO A 672 2.48 30.50 12.82
CA PRO A 672 2.98 30.62 11.46
C PRO A 672 2.66 29.37 10.62
N ALA A 673 2.42 29.57 9.33
CA ALA A 673 2.25 28.48 8.39
C ALA A 673 3.57 27.70 8.23
N LEU A 674 3.45 26.38 8.10
CA LEU A 674 4.56 25.46 7.82
C LEU A 674 4.40 24.86 6.41
N ALA A 675 5.53 24.62 5.77
CA ALA A 675 5.71 23.70 4.66
C ALA A 675 6.90 22.78 4.96
N SER A 676 7.05 21.69 4.21
CA SER A 676 8.17 20.77 4.36
C SER A 676 9.00 20.67 3.10
N GLU A 677 10.31 20.81 3.24
CA GLU A 677 11.29 20.47 2.19
C GLU A 677 11.84 19.05 2.35
N ARG A 678 11.53 18.39 3.47
CA ARG A 678 11.91 17.00 3.76
C ARG A 678 10.98 15.99 3.08
N GLY A 679 9.67 16.28 3.01
CA GLY A 679 8.71 15.42 2.32
C GLY A 679 7.25 15.89 2.36
N TRP A 680 6.43 15.40 1.44
CA TRP A 680 5.03 15.78 1.22
C TRP A 680 4.09 14.69 1.73
N LEU A 681 4.23 14.34 3.01
CA LEU A 681 3.55 13.17 3.60
C LEU A 681 2.09 13.44 3.96
N MET A 682 1.82 14.66 4.44
CA MET A 682 0.53 15.03 5.02
C MET A 682 -0.52 15.20 3.92
N PRO A 683 -1.75 14.65 4.09
CA PRO A 683 -2.85 14.88 3.16
C PRO A 683 -3.21 16.35 3.02
N GLY A 684 -3.90 16.69 1.93
CA GLY A 684 -4.48 18.02 1.74
C GLY A 684 -5.50 18.37 2.83
N LEU A 685 -5.53 19.64 3.24
CA LEU A 685 -6.41 20.14 4.30
C LEU A 685 -7.89 19.89 4.00
N GLU A 686 -8.29 19.91 2.73
CA GLU A 686 -9.67 19.60 2.33
C GLU A 686 -10.08 18.15 2.64
N ASP A 687 -9.17 17.19 2.42
CA ASP A 687 -9.40 15.79 2.77
C ASP A 687 -9.49 15.63 4.30
N ALA A 688 -8.58 16.27 5.03
CA ALA A 688 -8.58 16.26 6.49
C ALA A 688 -9.88 16.85 7.08
N VAL A 689 -10.35 17.99 6.57
CA VAL A 689 -11.62 18.60 6.99
C VAL A 689 -12.82 17.71 6.65
N ARG A 690 -12.80 17.02 5.52
CA ARG A 690 -13.84 16.05 5.16
C ARG A 690 -13.88 14.87 6.14
N ARG A 691 -12.71 14.32 6.52
CA ARG A 691 -12.61 13.23 7.51
C ARG A 691 -12.94 13.68 8.94
N TRP A 692 -12.73 14.96 9.24
CA TRP A 692 -13.08 15.55 10.53
C TRP A 692 -14.60 15.73 10.74
N SER A 693 -15.39 15.85 9.66
CA SER A 693 -16.81 16.21 9.73
C SER A 693 -17.59 15.45 10.81
N PRO A 694 -18.25 16.14 11.77
CA PRO A 694 -19.05 15.51 12.82
C PRO A 694 -20.40 15.00 12.29
N VAL A 695 -20.78 15.39 11.08
CA VAL A 695 -21.97 14.88 10.40
C VAL A 695 -21.53 13.62 9.63
N PRO A 696 -22.22 12.47 9.80
CA PRO A 696 -22.00 11.32 8.93
C PRO A 696 -22.09 11.82 7.49
N ALA A 697 -21.09 11.53 6.66
CA ALA A 697 -21.14 11.91 5.26
C ALA A 697 -22.50 11.45 4.71
N VAL A 698 -23.40 12.39 4.36
CA VAL A 698 -24.54 12.03 3.52
C VAL A 698 -23.84 11.71 2.23
N ARG A 699 -23.77 10.41 1.96
CA ARG A 699 -23.38 9.92 0.65
C ARG A 699 -24.29 10.68 -0.30
N ARG A 700 -23.72 11.63 -1.05
CA ARG A 700 -24.32 11.92 -2.35
C ARG A 700 -24.54 10.53 -2.95
N PRO A 701 -25.77 10.18 -3.38
CA PRO A 701 -25.87 9.01 -4.24
C PRO A 701 -24.74 9.16 -5.24
N ARG A 702 -23.97 8.07 -5.46
CA ARG A 702 -23.14 8.00 -6.66
C ARG A 702 -23.99 8.65 -7.76
N PRO A 703 -23.48 9.63 -8.54
CA PRO A 703 -24.25 10.08 -9.71
C PRO A 703 -24.78 8.80 -10.34
N ALA A 704 -26.09 8.74 -10.53
CA ALA A 704 -26.72 7.54 -11.05
C ALA A 704 -26.00 7.26 -12.37
N ASP A 705 -24.99 6.41 -12.30
CA ASP A 705 -24.57 5.61 -13.40
C ASP A 705 -25.78 4.73 -13.55
N THR A 706 -26.70 5.19 -14.39
CA THR A 706 -27.91 4.47 -14.73
C THR A 706 -27.42 3.13 -15.23
N ARG A 707 -27.54 2.11 -14.34
CA ARG A 707 -27.06 0.72 -14.38
C ARG A 707 -25.92 0.42 -13.40
N ALA A 708 -26.29 0.36 -12.11
CA ALA A 708 -25.72 -0.68 -11.25
C ALA A 708 -25.89 -2.06 -11.95
N PRO A 709 -24.93 -3.00 -11.82
CA PRO A 709 -24.99 -4.27 -12.53
C PRO A 709 -26.18 -5.08 -12.04
N GLU A 710 -27.24 -5.13 -12.84
CA GLU A 710 -28.17 -6.23 -12.80
C GLU A 710 -27.38 -7.47 -13.25
N TYR A 711 -27.19 -8.44 -12.36
CA TYR A 711 -26.93 -9.81 -12.77
C TYR A 711 -28.14 -10.25 -13.59
N ALA A 712 -28.07 -10.08 -14.90
CA ALA A 712 -29.06 -10.61 -15.81
C ALA A 712 -28.89 -12.14 -15.79
N GLY A 713 -29.70 -12.80 -14.96
CA GLY A 713 -30.00 -14.21 -15.12
C GLY A 713 -30.46 -14.44 -16.56
N GLY A 714 -29.61 -15.08 -17.35
CA GLY A 714 -29.96 -15.58 -18.67
C GLY A 714 -31.13 -16.54 -18.52
N ARG A 715 -32.24 -16.17 -19.15
CA ARG A 715 -33.47 -16.97 -19.23
C ARG A 715 -33.24 -18.17 -20.15
N ARG A 716 -33.69 -19.34 -19.64
CA ARG A 716 -33.90 -20.64 -20.30
C ARG A 716 -32.68 -21.51 -20.53
#